data_AF-A0A434SSQ4-F1
#
_entry.id   AF-A0A434SSQ4-F1
#
_cell.length_a   1.000
_cell.length_b   1.000
_cell.length_c   1.000
_cell.angle_alpha   90.00
_cell.angle_beta   90.00
_cell.angle_gamma   90.00
#
_symmetry.space_group_name_H-M   'P 1'
#
loop_
_entity.id
_entity.type
_entity.pdbx_description
1 polymer ?
#
loop_
_entity_poly.entity_id
_entity_poly.type
_entity_poly.pdbx_seq_one_letter_code
_entity_poly.pdbx_strand_id
1 'polypeptide(L)'
;MMRWVLRLFSLLALAGFSAAVWYAGPLIRYADTRPLGPVWLRTTIIGVAVALLAIFYGIRFWQARKAQKAIETGIVRSGDRNDDSGVLEARMSEAIATLKQSSGRRNFLYEIPWYIIIGPPGAGKTTALVNSGLKFPLAGSGNAQPLAGVGGTRSCDWWFTEDAVLIDTAGRYTTQDSDAERDKASWLGFLGLLKKYRTGQPINGVILAISVADLIGFDDQQLDAHVTEIRSRLRELHETLKIQFPVYLLFTKADLVAGFMDYFGDLDEARRRKVWGATFQTTDRNRNMVGETSAEFDALARQLADEIADRLQDEADPVARIAIFGFPAQFVALRTRVVRFVTSLFDASRAQVNVSLRGFYFSSGTQEGTPIDQVLGAIGRNFGSASQAHLSGTGKSFFLHDLLAKVIFPEAGWVSFDRTAERRARLARFGSLAASALAAFASLGVLGLSYFANESLIGSTRQAMAQYRDGADSLLRSTTVTDVDLENVIGPLDQLRNLPAGYETAGQTKPIEESFGLSQRDRLLSASKSAYRQALERSFRSRLLVQAERTIQAKMADPIALYEPLKIYLMLGGKAPKVDDELIVSWMKQDWEENRYPGENNREGRAQLEKHLRAMLALDDAYDPVFELNQPLVEAAQRSLGRMSLADRASALIRSAVYAARLQDFSVAAKAGPEAQLLFERMDGAELADLGVPGLYTKAGFNGFYLPQLSRIAQMLVDDQWVLGGGGEQGGIDQDLPRLGPELIDRYGKEFASAWNGALDQLKFRAMLKDKPQYITLSAAASPDSPLDRLFTAIADETALTKDGAAFAGDTGTAQQDPVVMAKGLARIGLQIAGGKSQSRAGASSSATQNAGASVEAQFRPFQALVSGSSGRRPLDALTQNFHDIYQSVKLAADVPAQTERVNANLKLQISTMRANASRLPKQLARMVDAAADEFEGNVAETSVANLNQMLDETVTRPCE
;
A
#
# COMPACT_ATOMS: atom_id res chain seq x y z
N MET A 1 -25.40 -9.29 42.74
CA MET A 1 -24.16 -10.04 42.42
C MET A 1 -23.73 -9.99 40.95
N MET A 2 -24.61 -10.17 39.95
CA MET A 2 -24.23 -10.33 38.52
C MET A 2 -23.52 -9.13 37.83
N ARG A 3 -23.61 -7.91 38.39
CA ARG A 3 -23.04 -6.67 37.79
C ARG A 3 -21.52 -6.59 37.85
N TRP A 4 -20.93 -7.03 38.95
CA TRP A 4 -19.48 -6.94 39.15
C TRP A 4 -18.77 -7.98 38.30
N VAL A 5 -19.34 -9.19 38.21
CA VAL A 5 -18.87 -10.28 37.34
C VAL A 5 -18.82 -9.86 35.87
N LEU A 6 -19.88 -9.23 35.33
CA LEU A 6 -19.88 -8.72 33.95
C LEU A 6 -18.81 -7.64 33.70
N ARG A 7 -18.59 -6.73 34.66
CA ARG A 7 -17.53 -5.72 34.56
C ARG A 7 -16.14 -6.36 34.64
N LEU A 8 -15.98 -7.37 35.49
CA LEU A 8 -14.75 -8.14 35.61
C LEU A 8 -14.44 -8.89 34.31
N PHE A 9 -15.45 -9.52 33.69
CA PHE A 9 -15.32 -10.17 32.39
C PHE A 9 -14.97 -9.20 31.28
N SER A 10 -15.59 -8.01 31.23
CA SER A 10 -15.21 -6.97 30.25
C SER A 10 -13.78 -6.47 30.46
N LEU A 11 -13.34 -6.32 31.72
CA LEU A 11 -11.96 -5.94 32.05
C LEU A 11 -10.97 -7.05 31.68
N LEU A 12 -11.29 -8.31 31.99
CA LEU A 12 -10.48 -9.48 31.63
C LEU A 12 -10.40 -9.67 30.12
N ALA A 13 -11.51 -9.49 29.39
CA ALA A 13 -11.54 -9.56 27.94
C ALA A 13 -10.71 -8.42 27.30
N LEU A 14 -10.80 -7.20 27.84
CA LEU A 14 -9.97 -6.07 27.40
C LEU A 14 -8.48 -6.33 27.70
N ALA A 15 -8.16 -6.87 28.87
CA ALA A 15 -6.80 -7.23 29.24
C ALA A 15 -6.25 -8.33 28.34
N GLY A 16 -7.05 -9.37 28.06
CA GLY A 16 -6.71 -10.44 27.13
C GLY A 16 -6.51 -9.94 25.69
N PHE A 17 -7.41 -9.08 25.20
CA PHE A 17 -7.26 -8.42 23.90
C PHE A 17 -6.00 -7.56 23.84
N SER A 18 -5.75 -6.76 24.88
CA SER A 18 -4.56 -5.90 24.96
C SER A 18 -3.28 -6.73 24.98
N ALA A 19 -3.26 -7.84 25.73
CA ALA A 19 -2.14 -8.77 25.73
C ALA A 19 -1.95 -9.43 24.34
N ALA A 20 -3.03 -9.85 23.69
CA ALA A 20 -2.95 -10.40 22.33
C ALA A 20 -2.41 -9.38 21.32
N VAL A 21 -2.90 -8.14 21.32
CA VAL A 21 -2.38 -7.07 20.45
C VAL A 21 -0.93 -6.73 20.78
N TRP A 22 -0.56 -6.74 22.06
CA TRP A 22 0.79 -6.37 22.52
C TRP A 22 1.84 -7.43 22.17
N TYR A 23 1.55 -8.70 22.47
CA TYR A 23 2.48 -9.82 22.35
C TYR A 23 2.34 -10.59 21.04
N ALA A 24 1.11 -10.85 20.58
CA ALA A 24 0.88 -11.56 19.32
C ALA A 24 0.85 -10.63 18.11
N GLY A 25 0.48 -9.35 18.28
CA GLY A 25 0.49 -8.37 17.19
C GLY A 25 1.80 -8.31 16.40
N PRO A 26 2.99 -8.19 17.04
CA PRO A 26 4.28 -8.16 16.34
C PRO A 26 4.63 -9.44 15.58
N LEU A 27 3.97 -10.56 15.89
CA LEU A 27 4.14 -11.84 15.20
C LEU A 27 3.35 -11.89 13.88
N ILE A 28 2.32 -11.02 13.74
CA ILE A 28 1.54 -10.91 12.51
C ILE A 28 2.35 -10.13 11.48
N ARG A 29 2.89 -10.85 10.50
CA ARG A 29 3.63 -10.31 9.37
C ARG A 29 2.77 -10.37 8.11
N TYR A 30 2.71 -9.28 7.36
CA TYR A 30 2.06 -9.22 6.06
C TYR A 30 3.11 -8.79 5.02
N ALA A 31 3.51 -9.74 4.17
CA ALA A 31 4.68 -9.61 3.29
C ALA A 31 5.93 -9.17 4.08
N ASP A 32 6.51 -8.01 3.76
CA ASP A 32 7.71 -7.47 4.45
C ASP A 32 7.38 -6.46 5.55
N THR A 33 6.10 -6.15 5.74
CA THR A 33 5.64 -5.25 6.79
C THR A 33 5.15 -6.02 8.00
N ARG A 34 5.49 -5.52 9.19
CA ARG A 34 4.83 -5.91 10.43
C ARG A 34 3.83 -4.80 10.75
N PRO A 35 2.59 -4.85 10.24
CA PRO A 35 1.64 -3.76 10.43
C PRO A 35 1.43 -3.44 11.92
N LEU A 36 1.43 -4.46 12.79
CA LEU A 36 1.35 -4.33 14.25
C LEU A 36 2.73 -4.35 14.95
N GLY A 37 3.82 -4.21 14.21
CA GLY A 37 5.18 -4.07 14.75
C GLY A 37 5.40 -2.75 15.48
N PRO A 38 5.07 -1.59 14.85
CA PRO A 38 5.25 -0.29 15.48
C PRO A 38 4.49 -0.17 16.80
N VAL A 39 5.18 0.29 17.84
CA VAL A 39 4.61 0.47 19.18
C VAL A 39 3.41 1.43 19.13
N TRP A 40 3.52 2.50 18.35
CA TRP A 40 2.48 3.53 18.24
C TRP A 40 1.15 2.94 17.74
N LEU A 41 1.16 2.03 16.76
CA LEU A 41 -0.07 1.45 16.22
C LEU A 41 -0.73 0.51 17.23
N ARG A 42 0.06 -0.29 17.96
CA ARG A 42 -0.44 -1.15 19.05
C ARG A 42 -1.03 -0.32 20.19
N THR A 43 -0.36 0.75 20.60
CA THR A 43 -0.89 1.67 21.62
C THR A 43 -2.15 2.39 21.13
N THR A 44 -2.24 2.74 19.84
CA THR A 44 -3.44 3.35 19.28
C THR A 44 -4.61 2.37 19.25
N ILE A 45 -4.41 1.12 18.85
CA ILE A 45 -5.48 0.09 18.83
C ILE A 45 -5.99 -0.20 20.24
N ILE A 46 -5.08 -0.40 21.20
CA ILE A 46 -5.44 -0.58 22.62
C ILE A 46 -6.12 0.67 23.15
N GLY A 47 -5.58 1.85 22.86
CA GLY A 47 -6.13 3.14 23.26
C GLY A 47 -7.54 3.38 22.71
N VAL A 48 -7.79 3.04 21.44
CA VAL A 48 -9.12 3.12 20.82
C VAL A 48 -10.08 2.12 21.47
N ALA A 49 -9.66 0.88 21.72
CA ALA A 49 -10.51 -0.11 22.39
C ALA A 49 -10.88 0.34 23.82
N VAL A 50 -9.90 0.88 24.57
CA VAL A 50 -10.12 1.47 25.90
C VAL A 50 -11.03 2.69 25.80
N ALA A 51 -10.80 3.59 24.83
CA ALA A 51 -11.60 4.79 24.62
C ALA A 51 -13.05 4.45 24.25
N LEU A 52 -13.28 3.48 23.37
CA LEU A 52 -14.62 3.00 23.02
C LEU A 52 -15.34 2.41 24.23
N LEU A 53 -14.62 1.62 25.05
CA LEU A 53 -15.18 1.07 26.29
C LEU A 53 -15.50 2.21 27.29
N ALA A 54 -14.60 3.18 27.44
CA ALA A 54 -14.77 4.34 28.31
C ALA A 54 -15.91 5.25 27.83
N ILE A 55 -16.03 5.49 26.52
CA ILE A 55 -17.14 6.22 25.89
C ILE A 55 -18.44 5.46 26.10
N PHE A 56 -18.47 4.14 25.91
CA PHE A 56 -19.67 3.35 26.15
C PHE A 56 -20.16 3.45 27.60
N TYR A 57 -19.25 3.28 28.57
CA TYR A 57 -19.60 3.45 29.99
C TYR A 57 -19.88 4.91 30.35
N GLY A 58 -19.20 5.86 29.72
CA GLY A 58 -19.38 7.31 29.88
C GLY A 58 -20.71 7.81 29.35
N ILE A 59 -21.13 7.37 28.16
CA ILE A 59 -22.46 7.61 27.59
C ILE A 59 -23.52 6.99 28.50
N ARG A 60 -23.32 5.76 28.99
CA ARG A 60 -24.26 5.16 29.94
C ARG A 60 -24.36 5.94 31.25
N PHE A 61 -23.24 6.44 31.75
CA PHE A 61 -23.20 7.27 32.94
C PHE A 61 -23.87 8.63 32.71
N TRP A 62 -23.61 9.26 31.55
CA TRP A 62 -24.20 10.54 31.18
C TRP A 62 -25.69 10.42 30.89
N GLN A 63 -26.16 9.37 30.21
CA GLN A 63 -27.57 9.08 30.04
C GLN A 63 -28.27 8.85 31.39
N ALA A 64 -27.62 8.15 32.33
CA ALA A 64 -28.15 8.00 33.68
C ALA A 64 -28.26 9.34 34.41
N ARG A 65 -27.27 10.24 34.27
CA ARG A 65 -27.30 11.60 34.83
C ARG A 65 -28.28 12.54 34.12
N LYS A 66 -28.41 12.44 32.80
CA LYS A 66 -29.36 13.24 32.01
C LYS A 66 -30.79 12.85 32.33
N ALA A 67 -31.06 11.54 32.51
CA ALA A 67 -32.36 11.07 33.01
C ALA A 67 -32.66 11.66 34.39
N GLN A 68 -31.66 11.78 35.27
CA GLN A 68 -31.80 12.38 36.59
C GLN A 68 -32.05 13.90 36.51
N LYS A 69 -31.32 14.64 35.65
CA LYS A 69 -31.54 16.08 35.41
C LYS A 69 -32.84 16.41 34.67
N ALA A 70 -33.30 15.54 33.77
CA ALA A 70 -34.57 15.73 33.06
C ALA A 70 -35.77 15.65 34.01
N ILE A 71 -35.68 14.82 35.06
CA ILE A 71 -36.66 14.76 36.15
C ILE A 71 -36.65 16.08 36.95
N GLU A 72 -35.47 16.63 37.29
CA GLU A 72 -35.37 17.94 37.97
C GLU A 72 -35.88 19.11 37.10
N THR A 73 -35.64 19.09 35.79
CA THR A 73 -36.01 20.20 34.90
C THR A 73 -37.50 20.18 34.49
N GLY A 74 -38.13 19.00 34.48
CA GLY A 74 -39.57 18.84 34.21
C GLY A 74 -40.48 19.44 35.30
N ILE A 75 -39.98 19.56 36.53
CA ILE A 75 -40.71 20.14 37.66
C ILE A 75 -40.78 21.67 37.58
N VAL A 76 -39.85 22.32 36.86
CA VAL A 76 -39.71 23.79 36.84
C VAL A 76 -40.36 24.46 35.62
N ARG A 77 -40.72 23.71 34.55
CA ARG A 77 -41.26 24.28 33.29
C ARG A 77 -42.76 24.07 33.04
N SER A 78 -43.49 23.43 33.96
CA SER A 78 -44.90 23.06 33.79
C SER A 78 -45.88 24.19 34.17
N GLY A 79 -45.53 25.44 33.87
CA GLY A 79 -46.34 26.62 34.21
C GLY A 79 -47.32 27.10 33.15
N ASP A 80 -47.22 26.68 31.87
CA ASP A 80 -47.89 27.45 30.80
C ASP A 80 -48.52 26.64 29.64
N ARG A 81 -48.70 25.32 29.76
CA ARG A 81 -49.56 24.57 28.84
C ARG A 81 -50.33 23.49 29.60
N ASN A 82 -51.66 23.55 29.49
CA ASN A 82 -52.63 22.64 30.11
C ASN A 82 -52.64 21.26 29.38
N ASP A 83 -51.48 20.63 29.25
CA ASP A 83 -51.28 19.34 28.58
C ASP A 83 -51.19 18.22 29.63
N ASP A 84 -52.31 17.52 29.83
CA ASP A 84 -52.44 16.37 30.74
C ASP A 84 -51.36 15.30 30.50
N SER A 85 -50.82 15.22 29.28
CA SER A 85 -49.76 14.28 28.89
C SER A 85 -48.45 14.51 29.66
N GLY A 86 -48.08 15.77 29.89
CA GLY A 86 -46.86 16.14 30.63
C GLY A 86 -46.97 15.80 32.12
N VAL A 87 -48.17 16.01 32.69
CA VAL A 87 -48.47 15.65 34.08
C VAL A 87 -48.43 14.12 34.26
N LEU A 88 -48.97 13.35 33.30
CA LEU A 88 -48.94 11.89 33.32
C LEU A 88 -47.50 11.32 33.19
N GLU A 89 -46.66 11.87 32.31
CA GLU A 89 -45.26 11.43 32.18
C GLU A 89 -44.43 11.79 33.42
N ALA A 90 -44.66 12.97 34.02
CA ALA A 90 -44.04 13.37 35.28
C ALA A 90 -44.42 12.42 36.42
N ARG A 91 -45.72 12.15 36.61
CA ARG A 91 -46.23 11.22 37.62
C ARG A 91 -45.68 9.80 37.44
N MET A 92 -45.59 9.32 36.20
CA MET A 92 -45.02 8.01 35.92
C MET A 92 -43.51 7.95 36.22
N SER A 93 -42.78 9.02 35.91
CA SER A 93 -41.35 9.10 36.19
C SER A 93 -41.06 9.11 37.69
N GLU A 94 -41.88 9.82 38.47
CA GLU A 94 -41.86 9.83 39.93
C GLU A 94 -42.18 8.44 40.50
N ALA A 95 -43.26 7.81 40.05
CA ALA A 95 -43.64 6.45 40.40
C ALA A 95 -42.49 5.43 40.17
N ILE A 96 -41.83 5.51 39.01
CA ILE A 96 -40.66 4.65 38.68
C ILE A 96 -39.47 4.97 39.59
N ALA A 97 -39.21 6.24 39.90
CA ALA A 97 -38.12 6.64 40.78
C ALA A 97 -38.31 6.07 42.20
N THR A 98 -39.52 6.14 42.72
CA THR A 98 -39.90 5.57 44.02
C THR A 98 -39.74 4.04 44.05
N LEU A 99 -40.16 3.35 42.98
CA LEU A 99 -39.96 1.89 42.84
C LEU A 99 -38.47 1.52 42.75
N LYS A 100 -37.66 2.34 42.08
CA LYS A 100 -36.21 2.14 41.95
C LYS A 100 -35.48 2.30 43.28
N GLN A 101 -35.92 3.24 44.13
CA GLN A 101 -35.33 3.51 45.43
C GLN A 101 -35.64 2.40 46.44
N SER A 102 -36.83 1.77 46.35
CA SER A 102 -37.26 0.70 47.26
C SER A 102 -36.71 -0.70 46.91
N SER A 103 -36.58 -1.06 45.62
CA SER A 103 -36.17 -2.44 45.22
C SER A 103 -34.64 -2.68 45.21
N GLY A 104 -33.82 -1.64 45.02
CA GLY A 104 -32.34 -1.76 44.98
C GLY A 104 -31.76 -2.66 43.87
N ARG A 105 -32.60 -3.29 43.04
CA ARG A 105 -32.23 -4.28 42.02
C ARG A 105 -32.39 -3.73 40.59
N ARG A 106 -31.80 -4.44 39.62
CA ARG A 106 -31.71 -3.99 38.21
C ARG A 106 -32.98 -4.24 37.39
N ASN A 107 -33.84 -5.15 37.83
CA ASN A 107 -35.09 -5.54 37.14
C ASN A 107 -36.34 -5.20 37.96
N PHE A 108 -36.23 -4.21 38.86
CA PHE A 108 -37.26 -3.79 39.80
C PHE A 108 -38.64 -3.55 39.16
N LEU A 109 -38.66 -3.06 37.92
CA LEU A 109 -39.88 -2.84 37.13
C LEU A 109 -40.67 -4.12 36.79
N TYR A 110 -40.14 -5.31 36.97
CA TYR A 110 -40.83 -6.57 36.67
C TYR A 110 -40.92 -7.51 37.88
N GLU A 111 -40.41 -7.10 39.05
CA GLU A 111 -40.48 -7.87 40.29
C GLU A 111 -41.86 -7.73 40.96
N ILE A 112 -42.47 -6.54 40.86
CA ILE A 112 -43.78 -6.23 41.43
C ILE A 112 -44.81 -6.10 40.28
N PRO A 113 -45.94 -6.82 40.31
CA PRO A 113 -46.97 -6.77 39.27
C PRO A 113 -47.76 -5.46 39.29
N TRP A 114 -48.21 -5.01 38.11
CA TRP A 114 -48.97 -3.77 37.92
C TRP A 114 -50.40 -4.08 37.47
N TYR A 115 -51.40 -3.60 38.19
CA TYR A 115 -52.81 -3.76 37.83
C TYR A 115 -53.47 -2.42 37.57
N ILE A 116 -54.30 -2.34 36.55
CA ILE A 116 -55.13 -1.15 36.29
C ILE A 116 -56.53 -1.43 36.83
N ILE A 117 -57.09 -0.47 37.57
CA ILE A 117 -58.49 -0.50 38.01
C ILE A 117 -59.31 0.42 37.12
N ILE A 118 -60.33 -0.14 36.46
CA ILE A 118 -61.21 0.56 35.51
C ILE A 118 -62.66 0.38 35.97
N GLY A 119 -63.51 1.37 35.73
CA GLY A 119 -64.93 1.31 36.10
C GLY A 119 -65.57 2.69 36.02
N PRO A 120 -66.90 2.78 35.88
CA PRO A 120 -67.59 4.05 35.75
C PRO A 120 -67.34 4.99 36.96
N PRO A 121 -67.55 6.30 36.81
CA PRO A 121 -67.53 7.23 37.93
C PRO A 121 -68.43 6.74 39.07
N GLY A 122 -68.00 6.89 40.32
CA GLY A 122 -68.80 6.48 41.48
C GLY A 122 -68.85 4.97 41.76
N ALA A 123 -68.21 4.11 40.95
CA ALA A 123 -68.13 2.66 41.18
C ALA A 123 -67.24 2.23 42.39
N GLY A 124 -66.86 3.16 43.28
CA GLY A 124 -66.13 2.82 44.50
C GLY A 124 -64.67 2.39 44.33
N LYS A 125 -64.01 2.63 43.19
CA LYS A 125 -62.59 2.23 42.92
C LYS A 125 -61.61 2.71 43.99
N THR A 126 -61.53 4.02 44.20
CA THR A 126 -60.62 4.63 45.18
C THR A 126 -60.98 4.22 46.61
N THR A 127 -62.27 4.16 46.92
CA THR A 127 -62.78 3.73 48.24
C THR A 127 -62.39 2.28 48.53
N ALA A 128 -62.51 1.38 47.55
CA ALA A 128 -62.06 0.00 47.64
C ALA A 128 -60.55 -0.08 47.91
N LEU A 129 -59.73 0.72 47.22
CA LEU A 129 -58.28 0.76 47.46
C LEU A 129 -57.92 1.24 48.86
N VAL A 130 -58.48 2.37 49.29
CA VAL A 130 -58.21 2.98 50.61
C VAL A 130 -58.57 2.02 51.74
N ASN A 131 -59.71 1.34 51.62
CA ASN A 131 -60.23 0.43 52.66
C ASN A 131 -59.85 -1.04 52.42
N SER A 132 -58.98 -1.35 51.45
CA SER A 132 -58.59 -2.73 51.10
C SER A 132 -57.87 -3.49 52.22
N GLY A 133 -57.34 -2.79 53.23
CA GLY A 133 -56.52 -3.39 54.29
C GLY A 133 -55.11 -3.76 53.84
N LEU A 134 -54.70 -3.41 52.61
CA LEU A 134 -53.35 -3.60 52.11
C LEU A 134 -52.37 -2.64 52.80
N LYS A 135 -51.10 -3.04 52.89
CA LYS A 135 -50.03 -2.20 53.44
C LYS A 135 -49.44 -1.30 52.36
N PHE A 136 -49.38 0.00 52.62
CA PHE A 136 -48.84 1.02 51.71
C PHE A 136 -47.56 1.63 52.29
N PRO A 137 -46.37 1.05 52.06
CA PRO A 137 -45.13 1.42 52.73
C PRO A 137 -44.59 2.83 52.38
N LEU A 138 -45.18 3.48 51.38
CA LEU A 138 -44.72 4.78 50.84
C LEU A 138 -45.60 5.97 51.24
N ALA A 139 -46.68 5.75 52.00
CA ALA A 139 -47.53 6.83 52.52
C ALA A 139 -46.92 7.37 53.83
N GLY A 140 -46.47 8.63 53.82
CA GLY A 140 -45.64 9.25 54.87
C GLY A 140 -46.24 9.39 56.28
N SER A 141 -47.39 8.78 56.58
CA SER A 141 -48.03 8.88 57.91
C SER A 141 -49.09 7.80 58.13
N GLY A 142 -48.76 6.51 58.04
CA GLY A 142 -49.59 5.38 58.53
C GLY A 142 -51.01 5.19 57.92
N ASN A 143 -51.48 6.13 57.11
CA ASN A 143 -52.77 6.16 56.44
C ASN A 143 -52.55 5.92 54.94
N ALA A 144 -53.42 5.12 54.31
CA ALA A 144 -53.38 4.84 52.87
C ALA A 144 -53.61 6.14 52.06
N GLN A 145 -52.53 6.83 51.69
CA GLN A 145 -52.57 8.01 50.82
C GLN A 145 -51.85 7.70 49.51
N PRO A 146 -52.44 8.06 48.35
CA PRO A 146 -51.75 7.96 47.08
C PRO A 146 -50.57 8.93 47.03
N LEU A 147 -49.54 8.62 46.24
CA LEU A 147 -48.31 9.42 46.16
C LEU A 147 -48.54 10.86 45.63
N ALA A 148 -49.75 11.21 45.16
CA ALA A 148 -50.21 12.59 44.96
C ALA A 148 -51.75 12.65 44.83
N GLY A 149 -52.42 13.50 45.62
CA GLY A 149 -53.80 13.96 45.36
C GLY A 149 -54.74 14.08 46.57
N VAL A 150 -54.73 15.23 47.25
CA VAL A 150 -55.85 15.68 48.10
C VAL A 150 -56.83 16.41 47.19
N GLY A 151 -57.90 15.73 46.78
CA GLY A 151 -58.99 16.32 45.96
C GLY A 151 -59.27 15.58 44.65
N GLY A 152 -59.85 14.37 44.73
CA GLY A 152 -60.42 13.61 43.61
C GLY A 152 -59.43 13.11 42.55
N THR A 153 -59.60 11.87 42.08
CA THR A 153 -58.79 11.27 41.01
C THR A 153 -59.07 11.95 39.68
N ARG A 154 -58.35 13.05 39.39
CA ARG A 154 -58.46 13.75 38.10
C ARG A 154 -57.82 12.95 36.98
N SER A 155 -56.57 12.49 37.10
CA SER A 155 -55.89 11.74 36.01
C SER A 155 -55.76 10.25 36.36
N CYS A 156 -54.61 9.82 36.87
CA CYS A 156 -54.42 8.48 37.43
C CYS A 156 -53.63 8.60 38.73
N ASP A 157 -54.01 7.79 39.72
CA ASP A 157 -53.34 7.73 41.02
C ASP A 157 -52.61 6.38 41.16
N TRP A 158 -51.37 6.45 41.65
CA TRP A 158 -50.48 5.30 41.78
C TRP A 158 -50.42 4.85 43.24
N TRP A 159 -50.86 3.62 43.47
CA TRP A 159 -50.91 3.01 44.79
C TRP A 159 -49.87 1.90 44.88
N PHE A 160 -48.89 2.06 45.76
CA PHE A 160 -47.80 1.10 45.95
C PHE A 160 -48.04 0.29 47.20
N THR A 161 -48.19 -1.02 47.02
CA THR A 161 -48.30 -1.99 48.12
C THR A 161 -47.02 -2.80 48.24
N GLU A 162 -46.89 -3.62 49.27
CA GLU A 162 -45.77 -4.57 49.38
C GLU A 162 -45.72 -5.55 48.19
N ASP A 163 -46.88 -5.93 47.64
CA ASP A 163 -47.00 -7.03 46.69
C ASP A 163 -47.40 -6.62 45.26
N ALA A 164 -47.90 -5.41 45.04
CA ALA A 164 -48.36 -4.92 43.73
C ALA A 164 -48.38 -3.38 43.61
N VAL A 165 -48.37 -2.89 42.36
CA VAL A 165 -48.71 -1.49 42.04
C VAL A 165 -50.12 -1.47 41.44
N LEU A 166 -51.00 -0.66 42.02
CA LEU A 166 -52.38 -0.47 41.56
C LEU A 166 -52.49 0.91 40.95
N ILE A 167 -52.98 0.98 39.72
CA ILE A 167 -53.19 2.20 38.98
C ILE A 167 -54.69 2.47 38.99
N ASP A 168 -55.10 3.43 39.81
CA ASP A 168 -56.48 3.88 39.88
C ASP A 168 -56.73 4.89 38.75
N THR A 169 -57.71 4.61 37.89
CA THR A 169 -58.04 5.46 36.75
C THR A 169 -59.20 6.38 37.08
N ALA A 170 -59.11 7.64 36.66
CA ALA A 170 -60.24 8.57 36.79
C ALA A 170 -61.48 8.03 36.06
N GLY A 171 -62.66 8.25 36.66
CA GLY A 171 -63.93 7.81 36.09
C GLY A 171 -64.20 8.33 34.68
N ARG A 172 -63.69 9.52 34.33
CA ARG A 172 -63.79 10.11 32.98
C ARG A 172 -63.11 9.28 31.88
N TYR A 173 -62.10 8.49 32.24
CA TYR A 173 -61.49 7.55 31.31
C TYR A 173 -62.38 6.34 31.05
N THR A 174 -63.51 6.22 31.77
CA THR A 174 -64.54 5.19 31.59
C THR A 174 -65.89 5.72 31.09
N THR A 175 -66.31 6.97 31.34
CA THR A 175 -67.53 7.57 30.74
C THR A 175 -67.19 8.94 30.15
N GLN A 176 -67.36 9.10 28.83
CA GLN A 176 -66.89 10.29 28.09
C GLN A 176 -67.93 11.42 28.09
N ASP A 177 -68.22 12.00 29.25
CA ASP A 177 -69.37 12.90 29.40
C ASP A 177 -69.09 14.39 29.11
N SER A 178 -67.84 14.79 28.80
CA SER A 178 -67.53 16.22 28.55
C SER A 178 -66.56 16.51 27.40
N ASP A 179 -65.42 15.79 27.24
CA ASP A 179 -64.43 16.03 26.16
C ASP A 179 -63.83 14.71 25.59
N ALA A 180 -64.64 13.96 24.84
CA ALA A 180 -64.33 12.60 24.36
C ALA A 180 -62.98 12.43 23.63
N GLU A 181 -62.60 13.35 22.75
CA GLU A 181 -61.33 13.26 22.00
C GLU A 181 -60.10 13.51 22.88
N ARG A 182 -60.18 14.51 23.76
CA ARG A 182 -59.08 14.88 24.67
C ARG A 182 -58.83 13.78 25.71
N ASP A 183 -59.91 13.23 26.27
CA ASP A 183 -59.82 12.13 27.23
C ASP A 183 -59.28 10.85 26.59
N LYS A 184 -59.68 10.55 25.34
CA LYS A 184 -59.13 9.42 24.57
C LYS A 184 -57.64 9.59 24.28
N ALA A 185 -57.20 10.78 23.86
CA ALA A 185 -55.79 11.05 23.61
C ALA A 185 -54.94 10.95 24.89
N SER A 186 -55.44 11.49 26.01
CA SER A 186 -54.82 11.39 27.35
C SER A 186 -54.69 9.93 27.79
N TRP A 187 -55.75 9.12 27.61
CA TRP A 187 -55.76 7.70 27.91
C TRP A 187 -54.76 6.90 27.06
N LEU A 188 -54.78 7.06 25.73
CA LEU A 188 -53.84 6.37 24.83
C LEU A 188 -52.40 6.80 25.08
N GLY A 189 -52.16 8.08 25.40
CA GLY A 189 -50.86 8.60 25.81
C GLY A 189 -50.33 7.90 27.07
N PHE A 190 -51.18 7.76 28.10
CA PHE A 190 -50.88 7.01 29.31
C PHE A 190 -50.52 5.54 29.03
N LEU A 191 -51.30 4.85 28.19
CA LEU A 191 -51.01 3.47 27.78
C LEU A 191 -49.69 3.37 26.99
N GLY A 192 -49.40 4.35 26.15
CA GLY A 192 -48.12 4.48 25.45
C GLY A 192 -46.94 4.62 26.41
N LEU A 193 -47.10 5.38 27.49
CA LEU A 193 -46.09 5.51 28.54
C LEU A 193 -45.86 4.18 29.28
N LEU A 194 -46.93 3.45 29.65
CA LEU A 194 -46.82 2.09 30.23
C LEU A 194 -45.99 1.16 29.34
N LYS A 195 -46.26 1.16 28.03
CA LYS A 195 -45.51 0.36 27.05
C LYS A 195 -44.06 0.81 26.87
N LYS A 196 -43.80 2.12 26.92
CA LYS A 196 -42.46 2.69 26.80
C LYS A 196 -41.55 2.25 27.95
N TYR A 197 -42.03 2.34 29.19
CA TYR A 197 -41.21 2.07 30.37
C TYR A 197 -41.24 0.60 30.84
N ARG A 198 -42.32 -0.15 30.58
CA ARG A 198 -42.48 -1.56 30.98
C ARG A 198 -42.83 -2.45 29.77
N THR A 199 -41.98 -2.43 28.76
CA THR A 199 -42.21 -2.98 27.40
C THR A 199 -42.60 -4.46 27.34
N GLY A 200 -42.12 -5.31 28.25
CA GLY A 200 -42.37 -6.75 28.21
C GLY A 200 -43.73 -7.18 28.75
N GLN A 201 -44.20 -6.50 29.82
CA GLN A 201 -45.46 -6.75 30.52
C GLN A 201 -45.97 -5.41 31.07
N PRO A 202 -46.54 -4.51 30.23
CA PRO A 202 -46.92 -3.17 30.67
C PRO A 202 -47.87 -3.15 31.87
N ILE A 203 -48.74 -4.17 31.98
CA ILE A 203 -49.60 -4.50 33.11
C ILE A 203 -49.64 -6.02 33.29
N ASN A 204 -50.17 -6.50 34.41
CA ASN A 204 -50.33 -7.91 34.76
C ASN A 204 -51.81 -8.36 34.79
N GLY A 205 -52.75 -7.42 34.89
CA GLY A 205 -54.18 -7.68 34.85
C GLY A 205 -55.00 -6.40 34.96
N VAL A 206 -56.31 -6.52 34.73
CA VAL A 206 -57.27 -5.42 34.89
C VAL A 206 -58.31 -5.81 35.94
N ILE A 207 -58.55 -4.90 36.89
CA ILE A 207 -59.65 -5.02 37.86
C ILE A 207 -60.78 -4.13 37.37
N LEU A 208 -61.90 -4.72 36.99
CA LEU A 208 -63.06 -4.00 36.50
C LEU A 208 -64.07 -3.83 37.65
N ALA A 209 -64.19 -2.62 38.19
CA ALA A 209 -65.09 -2.32 39.29
C ALA A 209 -66.44 -1.81 38.80
N ILE A 210 -67.52 -2.48 39.21
CA ILE A 210 -68.91 -2.14 38.87
C ILE A 210 -69.72 -2.06 40.17
N SER A 211 -70.58 -1.06 40.32
CA SER A 211 -71.44 -0.93 41.50
C SER A 211 -72.64 -1.88 41.37
N VAL A 212 -72.93 -2.65 42.43
CA VAL A 212 -74.14 -3.52 42.48
C VAL A 212 -75.40 -2.66 42.39
N ALA A 213 -75.41 -1.48 43.01
CA ALA A 213 -76.54 -0.56 42.91
C ALA A 213 -76.78 -0.07 41.48
N ASP A 214 -75.72 0.15 40.70
CA ASP A 214 -75.84 0.57 39.30
C ASP A 214 -76.42 -0.58 38.46
N LEU A 215 -75.99 -1.81 38.73
CA LEU A 215 -76.49 -3.01 38.05
C LEU A 215 -77.99 -3.26 38.29
N ILE A 216 -78.47 -2.91 39.49
CA ILE A 216 -79.89 -3.01 39.87
C ILE A 216 -80.69 -1.82 39.32
N GLY A 217 -80.13 -0.61 39.41
CA GLY A 217 -80.82 0.64 39.11
C GLY A 217 -80.93 0.97 37.63
N PHE A 218 -80.00 0.50 36.80
CA PHE A 218 -80.04 0.76 35.35
C PHE A 218 -81.13 -0.02 34.63
N ASP A 219 -81.73 0.60 33.61
CA ASP A 219 -82.52 -0.13 32.62
C ASP A 219 -81.62 -0.94 31.66
N ASP A 220 -82.24 -1.75 30.80
CA ASP A 220 -81.52 -2.61 29.88
C ASP A 220 -80.68 -1.83 28.84
N GLN A 221 -81.15 -0.65 28.41
CA GLN A 221 -80.46 0.17 27.42
C GLN A 221 -79.23 0.85 28.02
N GLN A 222 -79.36 1.39 29.24
CA GLN A 222 -78.27 1.95 30.02
C GLN A 222 -77.20 0.89 30.30
N LEU A 223 -77.61 -0.33 30.68
CA LEU A 223 -76.68 -1.43 30.92
C LEU A 223 -75.90 -1.83 29.66
N ASP A 224 -76.57 -1.93 28.51
CA ASP A 224 -75.93 -2.28 27.24
C ASP A 224 -74.97 -1.16 26.74
N ALA A 225 -75.31 0.11 26.98
CA ALA A 225 -74.40 1.24 26.71
C ALA A 225 -73.13 1.17 27.58
N HIS A 226 -73.28 0.88 28.87
CA HIS A 226 -72.15 0.69 29.79
C HIS A 226 -71.25 -0.49 29.37
N VAL A 227 -71.84 -1.62 28.96
CA VAL A 227 -71.09 -2.77 28.44
C VAL A 227 -70.26 -2.37 27.21
N THR A 228 -70.85 -1.60 26.29
CA THR A 228 -70.17 -1.17 25.06
C THR A 228 -68.94 -0.31 25.37
N GLU A 229 -69.07 0.64 26.30
CA GLU A 229 -67.97 1.54 26.68
C GLU A 229 -66.83 0.79 27.38
N ILE A 230 -67.14 -0.11 28.32
CA ILE A 230 -66.13 -0.94 28.99
C ILE A 230 -65.37 -1.79 27.97
N ARG A 231 -66.08 -2.39 27.00
CA ARG A 231 -65.46 -3.19 25.93
C ARG A 231 -64.55 -2.35 25.04
N SER A 232 -64.90 -1.09 24.79
CA SER A 232 -64.03 -0.14 24.10
C SER A 232 -62.71 0.04 24.86
N ARG A 233 -62.76 0.24 26.19
CA ARG A 233 -61.56 0.39 27.02
C ARG A 233 -60.68 -0.84 27.08
N LEU A 234 -61.28 -2.03 27.23
CA LEU A 234 -60.53 -3.28 27.21
C LEU A 234 -59.86 -3.51 25.85
N ARG A 235 -60.49 -3.09 24.74
CA ARG A 235 -59.91 -3.11 23.40
C ARG A 235 -58.74 -2.15 23.27
N GLU A 236 -58.89 -0.89 23.67
CA GLU A 236 -57.83 0.12 23.61
C GLU A 236 -56.58 -0.32 24.41
N LEU A 237 -56.78 -0.94 25.58
CA LEU A 237 -55.71 -1.57 26.36
C LEU A 237 -54.97 -2.65 25.57
N HIS A 238 -55.71 -3.60 24.99
CA HIS A 238 -55.11 -4.68 24.23
C HIS A 238 -54.37 -4.16 22.98
N GLU A 239 -55.00 -3.28 22.22
CA GLU A 239 -54.44 -2.75 20.97
C GLU A 239 -53.20 -1.87 21.21
N THR A 240 -53.17 -1.09 22.28
CA THR A 240 -52.03 -0.22 22.58
C THR A 240 -50.90 -1.02 23.21
N LEU A 241 -51.19 -1.79 24.26
CA LEU A 241 -50.18 -2.53 25.01
C LEU A 241 -49.68 -3.79 24.27
N LYS A 242 -50.46 -4.33 23.32
CA LYS A 242 -50.17 -5.53 22.52
C LYS A 242 -49.92 -6.79 23.38
N ILE A 243 -50.63 -6.90 24.50
CA ILE A 243 -50.60 -8.05 25.42
C ILE A 243 -52.01 -8.60 25.65
N GLN A 244 -52.10 -9.88 26.03
CA GLN A 244 -53.32 -10.49 26.56
C GLN A 244 -53.23 -10.46 28.09
N PHE A 245 -54.30 -10.03 28.75
CA PHE A 245 -54.34 -9.85 30.20
C PHE A 245 -55.65 -10.42 30.79
N PRO A 246 -55.62 -10.96 32.02
CA PRO A 246 -56.80 -11.38 32.74
C PRO A 246 -57.63 -10.18 33.22
N VAL A 247 -58.96 -10.31 33.21
CA VAL A 247 -59.89 -9.34 33.82
C VAL A 247 -60.56 -9.95 35.04
N TYR A 248 -60.46 -9.25 36.16
CA TYR A 248 -61.10 -9.58 37.43
C TYR A 248 -62.30 -8.65 37.62
N LEU A 249 -63.52 -9.20 37.58
CA LEU A 249 -64.73 -8.40 37.72
C LEU A 249 -65.09 -8.24 39.20
N LEU A 250 -65.12 -7.00 39.68
CA LEU A 250 -65.39 -6.66 41.07
C LEU A 250 -66.71 -5.90 41.18
N PHE A 251 -67.74 -6.57 41.69
CA PHE A 251 -69.00 -5.95 42.08
C PHE A 251 -68.85 -5.28 43.46
N THR A 252 -68.71 -3.97 43.44
CA THR A 252 -68.56 -3.11 44.62
C THR A 252 -69.93 -2.69 45.16
N LYS A 253 -69.94 -2.12 46.38
CA LYS A 253 -71.16 -1.67 47.06
C LYS A 253 -72.19 -2.78 47.27
N ALA A 254 -71.73 -4.00 47.52
CA ALA A 254 -72.62 -5.13 47.80
C ALA A 254 -73.46 -4.92 49.08
N ASP A 255 -73.01 -4.04 49.98
CA ASP A 255 -73.73 -3.57 51.16
C ASP A 255 -75.05 -2.85 50.88
N LEU A 256 -75.24 -2.34 49.66
CA LEU A 256 -76.50 -1.72 49.24
C LEU A 256 -77.60 -2.74 48.91
N VAL A 257 -77.27 -4.04 48.91
CA VAL A 257 -78.26 -5.11 48.81
C VAL A 257 -78.93 -5.27 50.18
N ALA A 258 -80.26 -5.20 50.20
CA ALA A 258 -81.03 -5.33 51.44
C ALA A 258 -80.67 -6.63 52.19
N GLY A 259 -80.33 -6.52 53.48
CA GLY A 259 -79.92 -7.63 54.34
C GLY A 259 -78.42 -7.95 54.32
N PHE A 260 -77.59 -7.29 53.50
CA PHE A 260 -76.14 -7.59 53.47
C PHE A 260 -75.45 -7.28 54.80
N MET A 261 -75.69 -6.10 55.37
CA MET A 261 -75.04 -5.68 56.61
C MET A 261 -75.54 -6.49 57.81
N ASP A 262 -76.80 -6.91 57.81
CA ASP A 262 -77.35 -7.82 58.81
C ASP A 262 -76.73 -9.23 58.67
N TYR A 263 -76.57 -9.72 57.43
CA TYR A 263 -76.00 -11.04 57.17
C TYR A 263 -74.50 -11.13 57.43
N PHE A 264 -73.71 -10.11 57.09
CA PHE A 264 -72.25 -10.15 57.18
C PHE A 264 -71.64 -9.22 58.24
N GLY A 265 -72.39 -8.27 58.80
CA GLY A 265 -71.85 -7.20 59.66
C GLY A 265 -71.04 -7.68 60.86
N ASP A 266 -71.44 -8.81 61.43
CA ASP A 266 -70.82 -9.41 62.62
C ASP A 266 -69.65 -10.35 62.32
N LEU A 267 -69.28 -10.52 61.03
CA LEU A 267 -68.08 -11.27 60.69
C LEU A 267 -66.85 -10.64 61.36
N ASP A 268 -66.00 -11.48 61.96
CA ASP A 268 -64.70 -11.07 62.47
C ASP A 268 -63.77 -10.58 61.35
N GLU A 269 -62.65 -9.96 61.71
CA GLU A 269 -61.72 -9.42 60.72
C GLU A 269 -61.17 -10.50 59.76
N ALA A 270 -60.90 -11.70 60.27
CA ALA A 270 -60.40 -12.80 59.46
C ALA A 270 -61.39 -13.25 58.39
N ARG A 271 -62.69 -13.36 58.72
CA ARG A 271 -63.76 -13.72 57.78
C ARG A 271 -64.07 -12.57 56.83
N ARG A 272 -64.08 -11.31 57.28
CA ARG A 272 -64.27 -10.14 56.40
C ARG A 272 -63.19 -10.02 55.34
N ARG A 273 -61.96 -10.46 55.62
CA ARG A 273 -60.86 -10.43 54.65
C ARG A 273 -60.96 -11.49 53.55
N LYS A 274 -61.74 -12.58 53.75
CA LYS A 274 -61.86 -13.69 52.80
C LYS A 274 -62.39 -13.25 51.44
N VAL A 275 -62.34 -14.12 50.44
CA VAL A 275 -62.88 -13.83 49.11
C VAL A 275 -64.34 -14.28 49.04
N TRP A 276 -65.22 -13.43 48.53
CA TRP A 276 -66.60 -13.79 48.19
C TRP A 276 -66.81 -13.61 46.68
N GLY A 277 -66.90 -14.73 45.95
CA GLY A 277 -66.89 -14.76 44.50
C GLY A 277 -66.35 -16.08 43.95
N ALA A 278 -66.11 -16.12 42.64
CA ALA A 278 -65.60 -17.29 41.94
C ALA A 278 -64.39 -16.95 41.06
N THR A 279 -63.38 -17.83 41.10
CA THR A 279 -62.11 -17.73 40.35
C THR A 279 -62.00 -18.91 39.39
N PHE A 280 -62.08 -18.67 38.07
CA PHE A 280 -62.14 -19.75 37.06
C PHE A 280 -60.78 -20.42 36.80
N GLN A 281 -60.56 -21.63 37.30
CA GLN A 281 -59.31 -22.35 37.05
C GLN A 281 -59.28 -22.96 35.64
N THR A 282 -58.29 -22.60 34.81
CA THR A 282 -58.11 -23.13 33.45
C THR A 282 -56.63 -23.35 33.12
N THR A 283 -56.28 -24.37 32.34
CA THR A 283 -54.90 -24.55 31.84
C THR A 283 -54.61 -23.69 30.61
N ASP A 284 -55.66 -23.32 29.86
CA ASP A 284 -55.56 -22.41 28.72
C ASP A 284 -55.86 -20.98 29.18
N ARG A 285 -54.84 -20.13 29.14
CA ARG A 285 -54.89 -18.71 29.54
C ARG A 285 -55.78 -17.84 28.65
N ASN A 286 -56.11 -18.33 27.46
CA ASN A 286 -56.92 -17.63 26.46
C ASN A 286 -58.35 -18.16 26.36
N ARG A 287 -58.70 -19.18 27.17
CA ARG A 287 -60.06 -19.72 27.21
C ARG A 287 -60.98 -18.77 27.96
N ASN A 288 -62.08 -18.42 27.32
CA ASN A 288 -63.12 -17.62 27.94
C ASN A 288 -64.06 -18.51 28.76
N MET A 289 -64.14 -18.27 30.07
CA MET A 289 -64.90 -19.06 31.03
C MET A 289 -66.27 -18.44 31.35
N VAL A 290 -66.73 -17.48 30.55
CA VAL A 290 -68.01 -16.78 30.72
C VAL A 290 -69.22 -17.70 30.91
N GLY A 291 -69.24 -18.88 30.27
CA GLY A 291 -70.33 -19.86 30.37
C GLY A 291 -70.50 -20.46 31.77
N GLU A 292 -69.44 -20.51 32.58
CA GLU A 292 -69.48 -21.06 33.94
C GLU A 292 -70.06 -20.06 34.97
N THR A 293 -70.22 -18.79 34.59
CA THR A 293 -70.69 -17.72 35.50
C THR A 293 -72.01 -18.05 36.18
N SER A 294 -72.95 -18.65 35.43
CA SER A 294 -74.26 -19.01 35.96
C SER A 294 -74.16 -20.06 37.06
N ALA A 295 -73.38 -21.12 36.85
CA ALA A 295 -73.25 -22.22 37.80
C ALA A 295 -72.53 -21.79 39.08
N GLU A 296 -71.49 -20.97 38.94
CA GLU A 296 -70.73 -20.41 40.06
C GLU A 296 -71.57 -19.42 40.88
N PHE A 297 -72.40 -18.58 40.24
CA PHE A 297 -73.31 -17.70 40.95
C PHE A 297 -74.33 -18.51 41.78
N ASP A 298 -74.90 -19.56 41.18
CA ASP A 298 -75.83 -20.46 41.86
C ASP A 298 -75.17 -21.21 43.02
N ALA A 299 -73.86 -21.47 42.96
CA ALA A 299 -73.10 -22.05 44.07
C ALA A 299 -72.95 -21.06 45.23
N LEU A 300 -72.61 -19.80 44.95
CA LEU A 300 -72.53 -18.74 45.97
C LEU A 300 -73.87 -18.50 46.67
N ALA A 301 -74.97 -18.48 45.90
CA ALA A 301 -76.31 -18.32 46.45
C ALA A 301 -76.73 -19.51 47.33
N ARG A 302 -76.38 -20.74 46.92
CA ARG A 302 -76.61 -21.95 47.74
C ARG A 302 -75.82 -21.91 49.04
N GLN A 303 -74.55 -21.49 49.00
CA GLN A 303 -73.74 -21.34 50.20
C GLN A 303 -74.39 -20.38 51.22
N LEU A 304 -74.92 -19.25 50.76
CA LEU A 304 -75.64 -18.33 51.64
C LEU A 304 -76.88 -18.96 52.25
N ALA A 305 -77.60 -19.77 51.47
CA ALA A 305 -78.81 -20.46 51.92
C ALA A 305 -78.51 -21.55 52.96
N ASP A 306 -77.43 -22.31 52.77
CA ASP A 306 -77.00 -23.37 53.68
C ASP A 306 -76.54 -22.81 55.04
N GLU A 307 -75.94 -21.61 55.06
CA GLU A 307 -75.47 -20.92 56.27
C GLU A 307 -76.59 -20.19 57.04
N ILE A 308 -77.83 -20.09 56.51
CA ILE A 308 -78.93 -19.35 57.15
C ILE A 308 -79.21 -19.85 58.58
N ALA A 309 -79.27 -21.17 58.78
CA ALA A 309 -79.66 -21.75 60.06
C ALA A 309 -78.71 -21.33 61.19
N ASP A 310 -77.41 -21.39 60.92
CA ASP A 310 -76.36 -20.97 61.85
C ASP A 310 -76.42 -19.45 62.09
N ARG A 311 -76.58 -18.65 61.02
CA ARG A 311 -76.67 -17.18 61.14
C ARG A 311 -77.90 -16.73 61.94
N LEU A 312 -79.04 -17.38 61.78
CA LEU A 312 -80.27 -17.09 62.55
C LEU A 312 -80.15 -17.51 64.02
N GLN A 313 -79.37 -18.55 64.31
CA GLN A 313 -79.11 -18.99 65.68
C GLN A 313 -78.22 -17.98 66.43
N ASP A 314 -77.22 -17.42 65.74
CA ASP A 314 -76.26 -16.47 66.32
C ASP A 314 -76.82 -15.05 66.54
N GLU A 315 -77.80 -14.62 65.73
CA GLU A 315 -78.40 -13.27 65.84
C GLU A 315 -79.43 -13.20 66.96
N ALA A 316 -79.41 -12.17 67.80
CA ALA A 316 -80.37 -11.99 68.89
C ALA A 316 -81.55 -11.06 68.52
N ASP A 317 -81.34 -10.10 67.62
CA ASP A 317 -82.36 -9.13 67.23
C ASP A 317 -83.40 -9.74 66.24
N PRO A 318 -84.70 -9.79 66.60
CA PRO A 318 -85.75 -10.30 65.71
C PRO A 318 -85.85 -9.55 64.38
N VAL A 319 -85.53 -8.26 64.33
CA VAL A 319 -85.58 -7.47 63.08
C VAL A 319 -84.43 -7.85 62.17
N ALA A 320 -83.21 -7.94 62.70
CA ALA A 320 -82.03 -8.42 61.98
C ALA A 320 -82.23 -9.87 61.47
N ARG A 321 -82.86 -10.76 62.25
CA ARG A 321 -83.20 -12.12 61.81
C ARG A 321 -84.07 -12.16 60.54
N ILE A 322 -85.04 -11.25 60.40
CA ILE A 322 -85.85 -11.15 59.18
C ILE A 322 -84.98 -10.75 57.99
N ALA A 323 -84.08 -9.78 58.18
CA ALA A 323 -83.16 -9.32 57.14
C ALA A 323 -82.16 -10.41 56.73
N ILE A 324 -81.60 -11.16 57.70
CA ILE A 324 -80.71 -12.32 57.48
C ILE A 324 -81.43 -13.41 56.68
N PHE A 325 -82.66 -13.76 57.04
CA PHE A 325 -83.45 -14.76 56.31
C PHE A 325 -83.77 -14.31 54.87
N GLY A 326 -84.03 -13.01 54.66
CA GLY A 326 -84.36 -12.44 53.36
C GLY A 326 -83.16 -12.26 52.42
N PHE A 327 -81.94 -12.10 52.95
CA PHE A 327 -80.76 -11.74 52.16
C PHE A 327 -80.44 -12.74 51.02
N PRO A 328 -80.45 -14.08 51.21
CA PRO A 328 -80.14 -15.01 50.12
C PRO A 328 -81.12 -14.89 48.94
N ALA A 329 -82.39 -14.61 49.19
CA ALA A 329 -83.37 -14.35 48.14
C ALA A 329 -83.09 -13.03 47.39
N GLN A 330 -82.69 -11.97 48.10
CA GLN A 330 -82.25 -10.71 47.49
C GLN A 330 -81.00 -10.91 46.62
N PHE A 331 -80.05 -11.73 47.07
CA PHE A 331 -78.87 -12.05 46.28
C PHE A 331 -79.21 -12.86 45.02
N VAL A 332 -80.09 -13.87 45.12
CA VAL A 332 -80.58 -14.63 43.96
C VAL A 332 -81.27 -13.73 42.95
N ALA A 333 -81.98 -12.68 43.37
CA ALA A 333 -82.61 -11.72 42.46
C ALA A 333 -81.59 -11.00 41.56
N LEU A 334 -80.33 -10.87 41.97
CA LEU A 334 -79.25 -10.27 41.17
C LEU A 334 -78.77 -11.18 40.04
N ARG A 335 -79.02 -12.49 40.13
CA ARG A 335 -78.49 -13.51 39.22
C ARG A 335 -78.68 -13.15 37.75
N THR A 336 -79.91 -12.84 37.35
CA THR A 336 -80.23 -12.55 35.94
C THR A 336 -79.46 -11.35 35.41
N ARG A 337 -79.37 -10.28 36.21
CA ARG A 337 -78.65 -9.04 35.84
C ARG A 337 -77.14 -9.27 35.79
N VAL A 338 -76.56 -9.95 36.78
CA VAL A 338 -75.13 -10.29 36.83
C VAL A 338 -74.75 -11.18 35.66
N VAL A 339 -75.45 -12.30 35.46
CA VAL A 339 -75.13 -13.25 34.39
C VAL A 339 -75.27 -12.60 33.02
N ARG A 340 -76.32 -11.79 32.79
CA ARG A 340 -76.45 -11.01 31.53
C ARG A 340 -75.29 -10.05 31.34
N PHE A 341 -74.94 -9.26 32.36
CA PHE A 341 -73.85 -8.29 32.27
C PHE A 341 -72.51 -8.95 31.95
N VAL A 342 -72.15 -10.02 32.68
CA VAL A 342 -70.90 -10.77 32.45
C VAL A 342 -70.89 -11.39 31.05
N THR A 343 -72.00 -11.99 30.63
CA THR A 343 -72.13 -12.60 29.30
C THR A 343 -71.96 -11.57 28.19
N SER A 344 -72.66 -10.43 28.26
CA SER A 344 -72.57 -9.36 27.25
C SER A 344 -71.17 -8.72 27.17
N LEU A 345 -70.48 -8.61 28.31
CA LEU A 345 -69.14 -8.04 28.40
C LEU A 345 -68.08 -8.93 27.74
N PHE A 346 -68.14 -10.24 27.97
CA PHE A 346 -67.13 -11.20 27.53
C PHE A 346 -67.54 -12.06 26.32
N ASP A 347 -68.71 -11.87 25.71
CA ASP A 347 -69.14 -12.65 24.54
C ASP A 347 -68.11 -12.63 23.39
N ALA A 348 -67.52 -13.80 23.12
CA ALA A 348 -66.47 -13.99 22.11
C ALA A 348 -66.98 -13.77 20.67
N SER A 349 -68.28 -13.98 20.41
CA SER A 349 -68.86 -13.81 19.06
C SER A 349 -68.97 -12.33 18.66
N ARG A 350 -69.10 -11.45 19.65
CA ARG A 350 -69.22 -10.00 19.45
C ARG A 350 -67.90 -9.28 19.69
N ALA A 351 -66.94 -9.87 20.40
CA ALA A 351 -65.70 -9.23 20.80
C ALA A 351 -64.61 -9.32 19.72
N GLN A 352 -64.18 -8.17 19.19
CA GLN A 352 -63.00 -8.10 18.30
C GLN A 352 -61.68 -8.35 19.04
N VAL A 353 -61.69 -8.39 20.39
CA VAL A 353 -60.53 -8.66 21.23
C VAL A 353 -60.85 -9.79 22.20
N ASN A 354 -59.99 -10.81 22.21
CA ASN A 354 -60.11 -11.94 23.12
C ASN A 354 -59.54 -11.55 24.51
N VAL A 355 -60.42 -11.05 25.38
CA VAL A 355 -60.13 -10.72 26.78
C VAL A 355 -60.66 -11.85 27.65
N SER A 356 -59.83 -12.41 28.54
CA SER A 356 -60.23 -13.54 29.38
C SER A 356 -60.77 -13.07 30.74
N LEU A 357 -62.02 -13.42 31.02
CA LEU A 357 -62.60 -13.30 32.35
C LEU A 357 -61.90 -14.30 33.29
N ARG A 358 -61.24 -13.79 34.34
CA ARG A 358 -60.52 -14.61 35.32
C ARG A 358 -61.38 -14.99 36.52
N GLY A 359 -62.38 -14.18 36.84
CA GLY A 359 -63.33 -14.42 37.94
C GLY A 359 -64.22 -13.21 38.19
N PHE A 360 -65.28 -13.42 38.97
CA PHE A 360 -66.17 -12.35 39.43
C PHE A 360 -66.32 -12.40 40.96
N TYR A 361 -66.38 -11.24 41.59
CA TYR A 361 -66.29 -11.10 43.05
C TYR A 361 -67.20 -10.00 43.55
N PHE A 362 -67.65 -10.11 44.79
CA PHE A 362 -68.48 -9.11 45.46
C PHE A 362 -67.70 -8.53 46.63
N SER A 363 -67.77 -7.21 46.80
CA SER A 363 -67.06 -6.50 47.87
C SER A 363 -67.83 -5.27 48.34
N SER A 364 -67.48 -4.82 49.54
CA SER A 364 -67.92 -3.55 50.09
C SER A 364 -66.73 -2.81 50.70
N GLY A 365 -66.65 -1.50 50.47
CA GLY A 365 -65.54 -0.66 50.90
C GLY A 365 -65.92 0.43 51.90
N THR A 366 -67.03 0.30 52.63
CA THR A 366 -67.72 1.43 53.28
C THR A 366 -66.87 2.29 54.24
N GLN A 367 -67.04 3.61 54.11
CA GLN A 367 -67.19 4.58 55.21
C GLN A 367 -68.53 5.27 54.97
N GLU A 368 -69.52 5.06 55.84
CA GLU A 368 -70.55 6.06 56.19
C GLU A 368 -71.33 5.60 57.44
N GLY A 369 -71.68 6.58 58.29
CA GLY A 369 -72.26 6.39 59.62
C GLY A 369 -73.68 5.84 59.60
N THR A 370 -74.16 5.49 60.78
CA THR A 370 -75.50 4.94 61.05
C THR A 370 -76.62 5.64 60.25
N PRO A 371 -77.65 4.91 59.76
CA PRO A 371 -78.72 5.42 58.89
C PRO A 371 -79.45 6.69 59.38
N ILE A 372 -79.37 7.01 60.66
CA ILE A 372 -79.96 8.21 61.29
C ILE A 372 -79.32 9.51 60.74
N ASP A 373 -78.04 9.51 60.35
CA ASP A 373 -77.32 10.72 59.92
C ASP A 373 -77.62 11.17 58.48
N GLN A 374 -78.04 10.26 57.59
CA GLN A 374 -78.44 10.63 56.22
C GLN A 374 -79.75 11.43 56.22
N VAL A 375 -80.65 11.14 57.17
CA VAL A 375 -81.88 11.89 57.41
C VAL A 375 -81.54 13.28 58.00
N LEU A 376 -80.63 13.35 58.96
CA LEU A 376 -80.18 14.64 59.55
C LEU A 376 -79.39 15.52 58.55
N GLY A 377 -78.58 14.93 57.67
CA GLY A 377 -77.87 15.65 56.60
C GLY A 377 -78.77 16.10 55.44
N ALA A 378 -79.84 15.35 55.14
CA ALA A 378 -80.89 15.80 54.22
C ALA A 378 -81.73 16.93 54.82
N ILE A 379 -82.03 16.88 56.13
CA ILE A 379 -82.78 17.93 56.84
C ILE A 379 -81.91 19.19 57.06
N GLY A 380 -80.61 19.04 57.34
CA GLY A 380 -79.67 20.15 57.52
C GLY A 380 -79.41 20.97 56.25
N ARG A 381 -79.48 20.34 55.08
CA ARG A 381 -79.37 21.03 53.77
C ARG A 381 -80.54 21.98 53.48
N ASN A 382 -81.71 21.76 54.09
CA ASN A 382 -82.87 22.64 53.96
C ASN A 382 -82.89 23.78 55.00
N PHE A 383 -82.03 23.77 56.02
CA PHE A 383 -82.00 24.77 57.10
C PHE A 383 -80.67 25.55 57.23
N GLY A 384 -79.77 25.47 56.25
CA GLY A 384 -78.69 26.43 56.07
C GLY A 384 -77.60 26.48 57.17
N SER A 385 -77.38 25.39 57.91
CA SER A 385 -76.32 25.31 58.93
C SER A 385 -75.23 24.31 58.53
N ALA A 386 -73.98 24.76 58.50
CA ALA A 386 -72.81 23.95 58.21
C ALA A 386 -72.38 23.18 59.48
N SER A 387 -72.89 21.95 59.62
CA SER A 387 -72.43 21.03 60.67
C SER A 387 -71.13 20.36 60.25
N GLN A 388 -70.04 20.57 60.99
CA GLN A 388 -68.82 19.76 60.89
C GLN A 388 -69.10 18.36 61.46
N ALA A 389 -69.04 17.34 60.59
CA ALA A 389 -69.13 15.94 60.99
C ALA A 389 -67.80 15.50 61.64
N HIS A 390 -67.80 15.27 62.96
CA HIS A 390 -66.74 14.51 63.60
C HIS A 390 -66.94 13.02 63.30
N LEU A 391 -66.22 12.51 62.29
CA LEU A 391 -66.19 11.10 61.88
C LEU A 391 -65.15 10.34 62.70
N SER A 392 -65.56 9.67 63.79
CA SER A 392 -64.72 8.68 64.49
C SER A 392 -65.20 7.26 64.20
N GLY A 393 -64.65 6.65 63.16
CA GLY A 393 -64.84 5.24 62.83
C GLY A 393 -64.02 4.85 61.60
N THR A 394 -63.02 3.98 61.78
CA THR A 394 -62.31 3.34 60.66
C THR A 394 -63.32 2.47 59.90
N GLY A 395 -63.55 2.75 58.61
CA GLY A 395 -64.48 1.99 57.78
C GLY A 395 -64.13 0.50 57.75
N LYS A 396 -65.13 -0.38 57.83
CA LYS A 396 -64.95 -1.84 57.72
C LYS A 396 -65.13 -2.25 56.26
N SER A 397 -64.10 -2.81 55.62
CA SER A 397 -64.26 -3.43 54.30
C SER A 397 -64.64 -4.90 54.41
N PHE A 398 -65.36 -5.37 53.39
CA PHE A 398 -65.78 -6.76 53.23
C PHE A 398 -65.26 -7.31 51.91
N PHE A 399 -64.67 -8.49 52.02
CA PHE A 399 -64.26 -9.39 50.94
C PHE A 399 -63.23 -8.85 49.93
N LEU A 400 -62.39 -7.92 50.36
CA LEU A 400 -61.47 -7.20 49.46
C LEU A 400 -59.99 -7.52 49.67
N HIS A 401 -59.55 -7.68 50.93
CA HIS A 401 -58.13 -7.89 51.25
C HIS A 401 -57.55 -9.15 50.59
N ASP A 402 -58.09 -10.34 50.90
CA ASP A 402 -57.56 -11.60 50.37
C ASP A 402 -57.82 -11.74 48.86
N LEU A 403 -58.85 -11.05 48.33
CA LEU A 403 -59.07 -11.00 46.89
C LEU A 403 -57.85 -10.37 46.20
N LEU A 404 -57.42 -9.20 46.66
CA LEU A 404 -56.26 -8.52 46.09
C LEU A 404 -54.96 -9.30 46.41
N ALA A 405 -54.70 -9.58 47.69
CA ALA A 405 -53.43 -10.11 48.16
C ALA A 405 -53.21 -11.62 47.86
N LYS A 406 -54.26 -12.45 47.92
CA LYS A 406 -54.14 -13.92 47.81
C LYS A 406 -54.65 -14.48 46.48
N VAL A 407 -55.45 -13.73 45.71
CA VAL A 407 -55.95 -14.18 44.40
C VAL A 407 -55.36 -13.37 43.27
N ILE A 408 -55.55 -12.05 43.25
CA ILE A 408 -55.17 -11.23 42.10
C ILE A 408 -53.64 -11.11 41.96
N PHE A 409 -52.91 -10.73 43.02
CA PHE A 409 -51.46 -10.49 42.94
C PHE A 409 -50.62 -11.75 42.68
N PRO A 410 -50.89 -12.90 43.33
CA PRO A 410 -50.16 -14.15 43.05
C PRO A 410 -50.32 -14.63 41.60
N GLU A 411 -51.37 -14.18 40.91
CA GLU A 411 -51.65 -14.50 39.51
C GLU A 411 -50.97 -13.56 38.49
N ALA A 412 -49.99 -12.78 38.90
CA ALA A 412 -49.20 -11.89 38.04
C ALA A 412 -48.66 -12.53 36.74
N GLY A 413 -48.42 -13.85 36.76
CA GLY A 413 -47.88 -14.62 35.64
C GLY A 413 -48.86 -14.97 34.51
N TRP A 414 -50.15 -14.62 34.64
CA TRP A 414 -51.19 -14.95 33.65
C TRP A 414 -51.17 -14.05 32.40
N VAL A 415 -50.49 -12.89 32.45
CA VAL A 415 -50.32 -11.98 31.31
C VAL A 415 -49.35 -12.54 30.26
N SER A 416 -49.60 -12.27 28.98
CA SER A 416 -48.67 -12.60 27.90
C SER A 416 -47.59 -11.51 27.67
N PHE A 417 -46.46 -11.91 27.07
CA PHE A 417 -45.40 -10.98 26.69
C PHE A 417 -45.60 -10.43 25.26
N ASP A 418 -45.04 -9.26 24.96
CA ASP A 418 -44.94 -8.78 23.57
C ASP A 418 -44.03 -9.72 22.74
N ARG A 419 -44.66 -10.61 21.98
CA ARG A 419 -43.99 -11.62 21.14
C ARG A 419 -43.06 -11.02 20.08
N THR A 420 -43.31 -9.78 19.63
CA THR A 420 -42.51 -9.16 18.57
C THR A 420 -41.18 -8.62 19.11
N ALA A 421 -41.21 -8.01 20.30
CA ALA A 421 -40.02 -7.53 20.98
C ALA A 421 -39.06 -8.67 21.35
N GLU A 422 -39.60 -9.79 21.83
CA GLU A 422 -38.80 -10.96 22.22
C GLU A 422 -38.12 -11.64 21.01
N ARG A 423 -38.84 -11.79 19.88
CA ARG A 423 -38.27 -12.33 18.64
C ARG A 423 -37.11 -11.49 18.12
N ARG A 424 -37.25 -10.16 18.09
CA ARG A 424 -36.17 -9.24 17.65
C ARG A 424 -34.93 -9.36 18.54
N ALA A 425 -35.11 -9.39 19.86
CA ALA A 425 -34.00 -9.55 20.80
C ALA A 425 -33.30 -10.91 20.64
N ARG A 426 -34.06 -11.97 20.39
CA ARG A 426 -33.53 -13.32 20.16
C ARG A 426 -32.73 -13.39 18.84
N LEU A 427 -33.28 -12.84 17.75
CA LEU A 427 -32.61 -12.79 16.45
C LEU A 427 -31.31 -12.00 16.52
N ALA A 428 -31.30 -10.85 17.21
CA ALA A 428 -30.09 -10.03 17.38
C ALA A 428 -29.00 -10.78 18.16
N ARG A 429 -29.36 -11.48 19.24
CA ARG A 429 -28.41 -12.28 20.04
C ARG A 429 -27.79 -13.40 19.20
N PHE A 430 -28.61 -14.23 18.55
CA PHE A 430 -28.11 -15.34 17.74
C PHE A 430 -27.38 -14.86 16.49
N GLY A 431 -27.82 -13.78 15.85
CA GLY A 431 -27.11 -13.16 14.73
C GLY A 431 -25.70 -12.71 15.12
N SER A 432 -25.55 -12.07 16.29
CA SER A 432 -24.22 -11.63 16.77
C SER A 432 -23.29 -12.80 17.10
N LEU A 433 -23.82 -13.89 17.68
CA LEU A 433 -23.05 -15.11 17.96
C LEU A 433 -22.64 -15.82 16.66
N ALA A 434 -23.57 -15.94 15.71
CA ALA A 434 -23.31 -16.55 14.40
C ALA A 434 -22.25 -15.77 13.60
N ALA A 435 -22.33 -14.44 13.58
CA ALA A 435 -21.32 -13.59 12.93
C ALA A 435 -19.94 -13.74 13.58
N SER A 436 -19.88 -13.79 14.92
CA SER A 436 -18.62 -14.00 15.66
C SER A 436 -18.01 -15.37 15.38
N ALA A 437 -18.84 -16.43 15.35
CA ALA A 437 -18.41 -17.76 15.01
C ALA A 437 -17.90 -17.84 13.55
N LEU A 438 -18.62 -17.25 12.60
CA LEU A 438 -18.23 -17.22 11.19
C LEU A 438 -16.89 -16.50 11.01
N ALA A 439 -16.68 -15.35 11.68
CA ALA A 439 -15.41 -14.63 11.64
C ALA A 439 -14.25 -15.47 12.22
N ALA A 440 -14.48 -16.19 13.32
CA ALA A 440 -13.50 -17.08 13.91
C ALA A 440 -13.14 -18.24 12.97
N PHE A 441 -14.14 -18.90 12.37
CA PHE A 441 -13.92 -19.98 11.39
C PHE A 441 -13.22 -19.49 10.13
N ALA A 442 -13.58 -18.32 9.60
CA ALA A 442 -12.90 -17.73 8.44
C ALA A 442 -11.43 -17.44 8.76
N SER A 443 -11.13 -16.89 9.95
CA SER A 443 -9.77 -16.61 10.38
C SER A 443 -8.94 -17.90 10.52
N LEU A 444 -9.52 -18.94 11.12
CA LEU A 444 -8.88 -20.26 11.21
C LEU A 444 -8.68 -20.90 9.83
N GLY A 445 -9.63 -20.75 8.91
CA GLY A 445 -9.53 -21.25 7.54
C GLY A 445 -8.37 -20.60 6.78
N VAL A 446 -8.22 -19.27 6.88
CA VAL A 446 -7.11 -18.53 6.27
C VAL A 446 -5.76 -18.97 6.86
N LEU A 447 -5.65 -19.13 8.19
CA LEU A 447 -4.44 -19.65 8.83
C LEU A 447 -4.14 -21.10 8.41
N GLY A 448 -5.16 -21.94 8.28
CA GLY A 448 -5.05 -23.32 7.83
C GLY A 448 -4.51 -23.43 6.41
N LEU A 449 -5.06 -22.64 5.47
CA LEU A 449 -4.54 -22.53 4.10
C LEU A 449 -3.05 -22.14 4.09
N SER A 450 -2.68 -21.17 4.93
CA SER A 450 -1.28 -20.73 5.03
C SER A 450 -0.34 -21.76 5.62
N TYR A 451 -0.80 -22.50 6.62
CA TYR A 451 -0.03 -23.59 7.21
C TYR A 451 0.28 -24.68 6.17
N PHE A 452 -0.74 -25.19 5.46
CA PHE A 452 -0.54 -26.27 4.50
C PHE A 452 0.29 -25.84 3.28
N ALA A 453 0.14 -24.58 2.81
CA ALA A 453 0.98 -24.06 1.74
C ALA A 453 2.46 -24.01 2.15
N ASN A 454 2.76 -23.53 3.36
CA ASN A 454 4.12 -23.49 3.88
C ASN A 454 4.69 -24.88 4.19
N GLU A 455 3.87 -25.81 4.70
CA GLU A 455 4.27 -27.20 4.91
C GLU A 455 4.66 -27.88 3.58
N SER A 456 3.85 -27.68 2.54
CA SER A 456 4.15 -28.15 1.17
C SER A 456 5.43 -27.53 0.60
N LEU A 457 5.65 -26.22 0.80
CA LEU A 457 6.89 -25.55 0.38
C LEU A 457 8.13 -26.13 1.08
N ILE A 458 8.03 -26.39 2.40
CA ILE A 458 9.10 -27.04 3.15
C ILE A 458 9.35 -28.45 2.62
N GLY A 459 8.28 -29.24 2.43
CA GLY A 459 8.35 -30.62 1.94
C GLY A 459 9.01 -30.72 0.56
N SER A 460 8.56 -29.91 -0.40
CA SER A 460 9.13 -29.85 -1.75
C SER A 460 10.58 -29.39 -1.75
N THR A 461 10.94 -28.40 -0.91
CA THR A 461 12.33 -27.96 -0.76
C THR A 461 13.20 -29.07 -0.17
N ARG A 462 12.70 -29.83 0.82
CA ARG A 462 13.41 -30.97 1.42
C ARG A 462 13.66 -32.07 0.40
N GLN A 463 12.67 -32.37 -0.43
CA GLN A 463 12.76 -33.38 -1.48
C GLN A 463 13.77 -32.96 -2.56
N ALA A 464 13.72 -31.71 -3.03
CA ALA A 464 14.70 -31.19 -3.99
C ALA A 464 16.13 -31.18 -3.42
N MET A 465 16.29 -30.87 -2.13
CA MET A 465 17.60 -30.98 -1.44
C MET A 465 18.10 -32.42 -1.32
N ALA A 466 17.21 -33.40 -1.18
CA ALA A 466 17.59 -34.82 -1.20
C ALA A 466 18.09 -35.23 -2.59
N GLN A 467 17.39 -34.83 -3.65
CA GLN A 467 17.82 -35.06 -5.04
C GLN A 467 19.18 -34.43 -5.34
N TYR A 468 19.44 -33.22 -4.81
CA TYR A 468 20.78 -32.61 -4.89
C TYR A 468 21.84 -33.44 -4.21
N ARG A 469 21.59 -33.94 -2.99
CA ARG A 469 22.57 -34.77 -2.27
C ARG A 469 22.90 -36.05 -3.02
N ASP A 470 21.91 -36.68 -3.62
CA ASP A 470 22.08 -37.91 -4.40
C ASP A 470 22.85 -37.63 -5.71
N GLY A 471 22.48 -36.57 -6.44
CA GLY A 471 23.14 -36.18 -7.69
C GLY A 471 24.55 -35.61 -7.51
N ALA A 472 24.85 -35.04 -6.34
CA ALA A 472 26.13 -34.43 -6.02
C ALA A 472 27.02 -35.29 -5.11
N ASP A 473 26.67 -36.55 -4.81
CA ASP A 473 27.37 -37.38 -3.82
C ASP A 473 28.89 -37.47 -4.07
N SER A 474 29.30 -37.63 -5.33
CA SER A 474 30.71 -37.64 -5.74
C SER A 474 31.43 -36.31 -5.50
N LEU A 475 30.76 -35.18 -5.77
CA LEU A 475 31.28 -33.83 -5.55
C LEU A 475 31.37 -33.49 -4.06
N LEU A 476 30.39 -33.92 -3.26
CA LEU A 476 30.32 -33.65 -1.83
C LEU A 476 31.40 -34.41 -1.04
N ARG A 477 31.74 -35.64 -1.46
CA ARG A 477 32.79 -36.47 -0.86
C ARG A 477 34.19 -36.05 -1.26
N SER A 478 34.36 -35.41 -2.42
CA SER A 478 35.68 -34.96 -2.86
C SER A 478 36.18 -33.78 -2.02
N THR A 479 37.39 -33.91 -1.46
CA THR A 479 38.07 -32.86 -0.70
C THR A 479 39.03 -32.04 -1.55
N THR A 480 39.35 -32.49 -2.77
CA THR A 480 40.30 -31.83 -3.69
C THR A 480 39.72 -31.76 -5.09
N VAL A 481 39.81 -30.59 -5.73
CA VAL A 481 39.38 -30.40 -7.12
C VAL A 481 40.55 -30.75 -8.04
N THR A 482 40.55 -32.00 -8.52
CA THR A 482 41.60 -32.52 -9.43
C THR A 482 41.22 -32.38 -10.91
N ASP A 483 39.93 -32.21 -11.19
CA ASP A 483 39.36 -32.08 -12.53
C ASP A 483 38.80 -30.67 -12.74
N VAL A 484 39.02 -30.13 -13.93
CA VAL A 484 38.58 -28.79 -14.37
C VAL A 484 37.31 -28.83 -15.21
N ASP A 485 36.80 -30.02 -15.52
CA ASP A 485 35.56 -30.21 -16.26
C ASP A 485 34.37 -29.60 -15.49
N LEU A 486 33.66 -28.71 -16.19
CA LEU A 486 32.52 -27.99 -15.64
C LEU A 486 31.19 -28.68 -15.97
N GLU A 487 31.14 -29.62 -16.92
CA GLU A 487 29.89 -30.31 -17.28
C GLU A 487 29.33 -31.11 -16.08
N ASN A 488 30.22 -31.72 -15.31
CA ASN A 488 29.87 -32.52 -14.13
C ASN A 488 29.25 -31.72 -12.98
N VAL A 489 29.34 -30.39 -13.00
CA VAL A 489 28.79 -29.52 -11.93
C VAL A 489 27.51 -28.80 -12.34
N ILE A 490 27.17 -28.73 -13.64
CA ILE A 490 25.96 -28.02 -14.13
C ILE A 490 24.70 -28.59 -13.46
N GLY A 491 24.46 -29.90 -13.56
CA GLY A 491 23.25 -30.53 -13.01
C GLY A 491 23.04 -30.27 -11.51
N PRO A 492 24.02 -30.56 -10.64
CA PRO A 492 23.93 -30.25 -9.22
C PRO A 492 23.74 -28.76 -8.90
N LEU A 493 24.40 -27.86 -9.63
CA LEU A 493 24.24 -26.41 -9.42
C LEU A 493 22.86 -25.92 -9.86
N ASP A 494 22.32 -26.46 -10.95
CA ASP A 494 20.95 -26.17 -11.41
C ASP A 494 19.91 -26.62 -10.39
N GLN A 495 20.09 -27.80 -9.77
CA GLN A 495 19.19 -28.27 -8.70
C GLN A 495 19.14 -27.30 -7.51
N LEU A 496 20.28 -26.74 -7.10
CA LEU A 496 20.35 -25.74 -6.02
C LEU A 496 19.80 -24.37 -6.44
N ARG A 497 20.10 -23.93 -7.67
CA ARG A 497 19.60 -22.67 -8.22
C ARG A 497 18.07 -22.64 -8.27
N ASN A 498 17.49 -23.77 -8.69
CA ASN A 498 16.06 -23.94 -8.97
C ASN A 498 15.26 -24.52 -7.80
N LEU A 499 15.78 -24.49 -6.57
CA LEU A 499 15.00 -24.86 -5.39
C LEU A 499 13.68 -24.05 -5.32
N PRO A 500 12.59 -24.61 -4.79
CA PRO A 500 11.28 -23.93 -4.73
C PRO A 500 11.34 -22.53 -4.12
N ALA A 501 12.14 -22.36 -3.07
CA ALA A 501 12.59 -21.08 -2.54
C ALA A 501 14.10 -20.93 -2.75
N GLY A 502 14.53 -20.72 -4.00
CA GLY A 502 15.92 -20.73 -4.46
C GLY A 502 16.35 -19.43 -5.13
N TYR A 503 17.57 -19.39 -5.69
CA TYR A 503 18.12 -18.17 -6.28
C TYR A 503 17.26 -17.66 -7.46
N GLU A 504 16.78 -18.57 -8.31
CA GLU A 504 15.95 -18.22 -9.47
C GLU A 504 14.58 -17.66 -9.06
N THR A 505 13.99 -18.18 -7.98
CA THR A 505 12.65 -17.75 -7.51
C THR A 505 12.69 -16.56 -6.56
N ALA A 506 13.87 -15.97 -6.31
CA ALA A 506 14.07 -14.87 -5.37
C ALA A 506 13.30 -13.59 -5.74
N GLY A 507 13.12 -13.33 -7.04
CA GLY A 507 12.40 -12.16 -7.56
C GLY A 507 10.91 -12.38 -7.80
N GLN A 508 10.41 -13.59 -7.58
CA GLN A 508 8.99 -13.92 -7.80
C GLN A 508 8.12 -13.42 -6.64
N THR A 509 6.88 -13.04 -6.95
CA THR A 509 5.90 -12.63 -5.93
C THR A 509 5.57 -13.80 -5.02
N LYS A 510 5.56 -13.53 -3.70
CA LYS A 510 5.19 -14.52 -2.70
C LYS A 510 3.70 -14.89 -2.90
N PRO A 511 3.36 -16.19 -3.08
CA PRO A 511 1.96 -16.60 -3.16
C PRO A 511 1.17 -16.14 -1.92
N ILE A 512 -0.07 -15.68 -2.14
CA ILE A 512 -0.87 -15.09 -1.06
C ILE A 512 -1.18 -16.13 0.01
N GLU A 513 -1.35 -17.39 -0.39
CA GLU A 513 -1.58 -18.52 0.50
C GLU A 513 -0.44 -18.64 1.53
N GLU A 514 0.81 -18.41 1.12
CA GLU A 514 1.97 -18.50 2.02
C GLU A 514 2.09 -17.29 2.98
N SER A 515 1.32 -16.21 2.78
CA SER A 515 1.64 -14.86 3.26
C SER A 515 0.95 -14.37 4.54
N PHE A 516 0.06 -15.18 5.15
CA PHE A 516 -0.75 -14.80 6.33
C PHE A 516 0.00 -14.87 7.68
N GLY A 517 1.23 -14.36 7.73
CA GLY A 517 2.07 -14.32 8.94
C GLY A 517 2.85 -15.61 9.24
N LEU A 518 2.58 -16.70 8.52
CA LEU A 518 3.25 -18.00 8.70
C LEU A 518 4.33 -18.30 7.65
N SER A 519 4.60 -17.36 6.73
CA SER A 519 5.53 -17.57 5.61
C SER A 519 6.92 -18.03 6.06
N GLN A 520 7.36 -19.16 5.51
CA GLN A 520 8.71 -19.70 5.68
C GLN A 520 9.61 -19.42 4.47
N ARG A 521 9.06 -18.85 3.39
CA ARG A 521 9.77 -18.65 2.12
C ARG A 521 11.07 -17.86 2.27
N ASP A 522 11.07 -16.77 3.04
CA ASP A 522 12.29 -15.94 3.23
C ASP A 522 13.41 -16.72 3.94
N ARG A 523 13.05 -17.53 4.94
CA ARG A 523 14.00 -18.36 5.69
C ARG A 523 14.59 -19.44 4.79
N LEU A 524 13.74 -20.10 4.01
CA LEU A 524 14.18 -21.10 3.03
C LEU A 524 15.04 -20.46 1.94
N LEU A 525 14.63 -19.31 1.40
CA LEU A 525 15.37 -18.57 0.37
C LEU A 525 16.77 -18.20 0.83
N SER A 526 16.89 -17.66 2.05
CA SER A 526 18.19 -17.33 2.63
C SER A 526 19.09 -18.56 2.77
N ALA A 527 18.54 -19.68 3.27
CA ALA A 527 19.28 -20.94 3.39
C ALA A 527 19.69 -21.52 2.03
N SER A 528 18.77 -21.53 1.05
CA SER A 528 19.00 -22.00 -0.32
C SER A 528 20.06 -21.16 -1.04
N LYS A 529 20.00 -19.82 -0.93
CA LYS A 529 21.03 -18.93 -1.50
C LYS A 529 22.40 -19.21 -0.89
N SER A 530 22.47 -19.43 0.43
CA SER A 530 23.73 -19.77 1.09
C SER A 530 24.28 -21.13 0.62
N ALA A 531 23.42 -22.14 0.49
CA ALA A 531 23.80 -23.47 -0.01
C ALA A 531 24.29 -23.40 -1.46
N TYR A 532 23.57 -22.69 -2.33
CA TYR A 532 23.94 -22.47 -3.73
C TYR A 532 25.26 -21.71 -3.87
N ARG A 533 25.45 -20.63 -3.11
CA ARG A 533 26.73 -19.90 -3.05
C ARG A 533 27.89 -20.82 -2.65
N GLN A 534 27.73 -21.58 -1.57
CA GLN A 534 28.78 -22.50 -1.11
C GLN A 534 29.11 -23.58 -2.16
N ALA A 535 28.10 -24.07 -2.90
CA ALA A 535 28.32 -25.00 -4.00
C ALA A 535 29.04 -24.34 -5.18
N LEU A 536 28.69 -23.10 -5.54
CA LEU A 536 29.40 -22.32 -6.56
C LEU A 536 30.86 -22.10 -6.16
N GLU A 537 31.13 -21.70 -4.93
CA GLU A 537 32.51 -21.53 -4.45
C GLU A 537 33.28 -22.87 -4.52
N ARG A 538 32.76 -23.90 -3.85
CA ARG A 538 33.49 -25.17 -3.68
C ARG A 538 33.65 -25.95 -4.99
N SER A 539 32.66 -25.94 -5.87
CA SER A 539 32.63 -26.81 -7.06
C SER A 539 32.85 -26.04 -8.36
N PHE A 540 32.48 -24.77 -8.44
CA PHE A 540 32.57 -23.98 -9.68
C PHE A 540 33.80 -23.08 -9.69
N ARG A 541 33.91 -22.14 -8.75
CA ARG A 541 35.04 -21.19 -8.67
C ARG A 541 36.39 -21.90 -8.58
N SER A 542 36.48 -22.92 -7.73
CA SER A 542 37.68 -23.76 -7.59
C SER A 542 38.17 -24.35 -8.92
N ARG A 543 37.26 -24.84 -9.77
CA ARG A 543 37.58 -25.35 -11.12
C ARG A 543 37.99 -24.23 -12.08
N LEU A 544 37.34 -23.07 -12.01
CA LEU A 544 37.73 -21.90 -12.80
C LEU A 544 39.13 -21.39 -12.42
N LEU A 545 39.46 -21.38 -11.12
CA LEU A 545 40.79 -21.01 -10.63
C LEU A 545 41.85 -21.99 -11.11
N VAL A 546 41.65 -23.31 -10.93
CA VAL A 546 42.60 -24.33 -11.42
C VAL A 546 42.77 -24.26 -12.95
N GLN A 547 41.68 -24.00 -13.69
CA GLN A 547 41.79 -23.79 -15.14
C GLN A 547 42.62 -22.54 -15.47
N ALA A 548 42.35 -21.42 -14.80
CA ALA A 548 43.11 -20.20 -15.02
C ALA A 548 44.61 -20.40 -14.69
N GLU A 549 44.94 -21.17 -13.65
CA GLU A 549 46.32 -21.57 -13.36
C GLU A 549 46.97 -22.33 -14.52
N ARG A 550 46.27 -23.31 -15.12
CA ARG A 550 46.76 -24.05 -16.29
C ARG A 550 46.97 -23.13 -17.49
N THR A 551 46.06 -22.18 -17.73
CA THR A 551 46.18 -21.20 -18.83
C THR A 551 47.36 -20.26 -18.61
N ILE A 552 47.58 -19.79 -17.37
CA ILE A 552 48.74 -18.95 -16.99
C ILE A 552 50.05 -19.72 -17.23
N GLN A 553 50.13 -20.98 -16.81
CA GLN A 553 51.31 -21.82 -17.03
C GLN A 553 51.59 -22.03 -18.52
N ALA A 554 50.58 -22.31 -19.33
CA ALA A 554 50.73 -22.52 -20.77
C ALA A 554 51.20 -21.25 -21.51
N LYS A 555 50.77 -20.07 -21.05
CA LYS A 555 51.10 -18.77 -21.66
C LYS A 555 52.29 -18.08 -21.00
N MET A 556 53.00 -18.72 -20.07
CA MET A 556 54.08 -18.13 -19.28
C MET A 556 55.23 -17.55 -20.15
N ALA A 557 55.44 -18.10 -21.34
CA ALA A 557 56.47 -17.68 -22.30
C ALA A 557 56.08 -16.44 -23.13
N ASP A 558 54.80 -16.07 -23.18
CA ASP A 558 54.28 -14.94 -23.96
C ASP A 558 53.67 -13.88 -23.03
N PRO A 559 54.43 -12.82 -22.69
CA PRO A 559 53.94 -11.77 -21.78
C PRO A 559 52.68 -11.05 -22.27
N ILE A 560 52.44 -10.97 -23.58
CA ILE A 560 51.24 -10.30 -24.12
C ILE A 560 50.01 -11.18 -23.86
N ALA A 561 50.10 -12.48 -24.15
CA ALA A 561 49.00 -13.41 -23.95
C ALA A 561 48.77 -13.80 -22.47
N LEU A 562 49.76 -13.59 -21.61
CA LEU A 562 49.75 -13.92 -20.17
C LEU A 562 48.96 -12.91 -19.31
N TYR A 563 48.88 -11.66 -19.75
CA TYR A 563 48.30 -10.56 -18.95
C TYR A 563 46.85 -10.81 -18.53
N GLU A 564 45.98 -11.08 -19.50
CA GLU A 564 44.55 -11.21 -19.27
C GLU A 564 44.20 -12.45 -18.42
N PRO A 565 44.77 -13.65 -18.67
CA PRO A 565 44.59 -14.79 -17.77
C PRO A 565 44.99 -14.52 -16.32
N LEU A 566 46.10 -13.81 -16.08
CA LEU A 566 46.53 -13.44 -14.73
C LEU A 566 45.54 -12.46 -14.10
N LYS A 567 45.08 -11.45 -14.84
CA LYS A 567 44.07 -10.49 -14.36
C LYS A 567 42.78 -11.20 -13.94
N ILE A 568 42.25 -12.09 -14.79
CA ILE A 568 41.04 -12.87 -14.48
C ILE A 568 41.26 -13.76 -13.24
N TYR A 569 42.39 -14.45 -13.15
CA TYR A 569 42.71 -15.30 -11.99
C TYR A 569 42.72 -14.53 -10.67
N LEU A 570 43.35 -13.35 -10.65
CA LEU A 570 43.39 -12.51 -9.45
C LEU A 570 42.01 -11.90 -9.12
N MET A 571 41.18 -11.58 -10.13
CA MET A 571 39.78 -11.15 -9.91
C MET A 571 38.94 -12.27 -9.30
N LEU A 572 39.00 -13.47 -9.87
CA LEU A 572 38.27 -14.65 -9.35
C LEU A 572 38.70 -15.00 -7.92
N GLY A 573 39.97 -14.76 -7.57
CA GLY A 573 40.50 -14.93 -6.22
C GLY A 573 40.19 -13.81 -5.23
N GLY A 574 39.42 -12.78 -5.62
CA GLY A 574 39.09 -11.65 -4.74
C GLY A 574 40.30 -10.77 -4.37
N LYS A 575 41.38 -10.77 -5.16
CA LYS A 575 42.56 -9.93 -4.93
C LYS A 575 42.51 -8.61 -5.72
N ALA A 576 41.54 -8.44 -6.60
CA ALA A 576 41.34 -7.21 -7.35
C ALA A 576 40.73 -6.10 -6.46
N PRO A 577 41.20 -4.85 -6.53
CA PRO A 577 40.56 -3.71 -5.86
C PRO A 577 39.11 -3.49 -6.31
N LYS A 578 38.82 -3.84 -7.55
CA LYS A 578 37.48 -3.84 -8.15
C LYS A 578 37.39 -4.99 -9.14
N VAL A 579 36.32 -5.77 -9.04
CA VAL A 579 36.03 -6.87 -9.97
C VAL A 579 35.27 -6.32 -11.18
N ASP A 580 35.66 -6.76 -12.38
CA ASP A 580 34.95 -6.48 -13.63
C ASP A 580 34.24 -7.75 -14.10
N ASP A 581 32.96 -7.87 -13.73
CA ASP A 581 32.17 -9.07 -13.99
C ASP A 581 32.00 -9.36 -15.48
N GLU A 582 31.81 -8.32 -16.30
CA GLU A 582 31.64 -8.51 -17.74
C GLU A 582 32.95 -8.94 -18.41
N LEU A 583 34.10 -8.46 -17.94
CA LEU A 583 35.40 -8.96 -18.39
C LEU A 583 35.58 -10.45 -18.06
N ILE A 584 35.25 -10.88 -16.84
CA ILE A 584 35.31 -12.30 -16.45
C ILE A 584 34.35 -13.14 -17.31
N VAL A 585 33.11 -12.69 -17.48
CA VAL A 585 32.11 -13.43 -18.24
C VAL A 585 32.51 -13.54 -19.71
N SER A 586 32.90 -12.44 -20.35
CA SER A 586 33.33 -12.45 -21.76
C SER A 586 34.53 -13.35 -21.99
N TRP A 587 35.56 -13.26 -21.14
CA TRP A 587 36.75 -14.10 -21.21
C TRP A 587 36.42 -15.60 -21.06
N MET A 588 35.60 -15.95 -20.05
CA MET A 588 35.17 -17.33 -19.81
C MET A 588 34.33 -17.88 -20.96
N LYS A 589 33.41 -17.07 -21.51
CA LYS A 589 32.59 -17.47 -22.66
C LYS A 589 33.44 -17.77 -23.88
N GLN A 590 34.42 -16.92 -24.16
CA GLN A 590 35.34 -17.14 -25.26
C GLN A 590 36.17 -18.42 -25.04
N ASP A 591 36.72 -18.64 -23.85
CA ASP A 591 37.44 -19.89 -23.53
C ASP A 591 36.56 -21.13 -23.70
N TRP A 592 35.30 -21.06 -23.26
CA TRP A 592 34.35 -22.16 -23.40
C TRP A 592 33.97 -22.43 -24.84
N GLU A 593 33.81 -21.40 -25.67
CA GLU A 593 33.41 -21.54 -27.07
C GLU A 593 34.57 -21.98 -27.98
N GLU A 594 35.75 -21.41 -27.78
CA GLU A 594 36.91 -21.65 -28.66
C GLU A 594 37.74 -22.86 -28.22
N ASN A 595 37.89 -23.10 -26.91
CA ASN A 595 38.86 -24.07 -26.39
C ASN A 595 38.22 -25.30 -25.73
N ARG A 596 37.23 -25.11 -24.85
CA ARG A 596 36.78 -26.19 -23.95
C ARG A 596 35.57 -26.97 -24.43
N TYR A 597 34.55 -26.27 -24.89
CA TYR A 597 33.28 -26.87 -25.31
C TYR A 597 32.86 -26.35 -26.69
N PRO A 598 33.68 -26.53 -27.75
CA PRO A 598 33.37 -26.03 -29.08
C PRO A 598 32.15 -26.73 -29.69
N GLY A 599 31.54 -26.09 -30.69
CA GLY A 599 30.43 -26.62 -31.47
C GLY A 599 29.03 -26.31 -30.93
N GLU A 600 28.02 -26.50 -31.77
CA GLU A 600 26.61 -26.17 -31.47
C GLU A 600 26.00 -27.07 -30.40
N ASN A 601 26.39 -28.35 -30.33
CA ASN A 601 25.85 -29.29 -29.34
C ASN A 601 26.10 -28.86 -27.89
N ASN A 602 27.15 -28.08 -27.65
CA ASN A 602 27.53 -27.61 -26.32
C ASN A 602 26.93 -26.22 -25.98
N ARG A 603 26.15 -25.62 -26.89
CA ARG A 603 25.60 -24.26 -26.72
C ARG A 603 24.74 -24.12 -25.47
N GLU A 604 23.88 -25.11 -25.19
CA GLU A 604 23.03 -25.10 -24.01
C GLU A 604 23.86 -25.22 -22.71
N GLY A 605 24.86 -26.11 -22.70
CA GLY A 605 25.81 -26.23 -21.58
C GLY A 605 26.55 -24.93 -21.30
N ARG A 606 27.09 -24.26 -22.34
CA ARG A 606 27.75 -22.95 -22.21
C ARG A 606 26.81 -21.89 -21.63
N ALA A 607 25.53 -21.88 -22.03
CA ALA A 607 24.55 -20.95 -21.49
C ALA A 607 24.24 -21.21 -20.00
N GLN A 608 24.20 -22.46 -19.55
CA GLN A 608 24.03 -22.79 -18.13
C GLN A 608 25.26 -22.40 -17.30
N LEU A 609 26.47 -22.65 -17.82
CA LEU A 609 27.72 -22.22 -17.19
C LEU A 609 27.77 -20.69 -17.03
N GLU A 610 27.34 -19.94 -18.05
CA GLU A 610 27.24 -18.48 -17.97
C GLU A 610 26.27 -18.03 -16.88
N LYS A 611 25.09 -18.67 -16.77
CA LYS A 611 24.12 -18.35 -15.71
C LYS A 611 24.70 -18.58 -14.31
N HIS A 612 25.44 -19.67 -14.11
CA HIS A 612 26.10 -19.96 -12.82
C HIS A 612 27.23 -18.97 -12.53
N LEU A 613 28.04 -18.62 -13.54
CA LEU A 613 29.10 -17.62 -13.42
C LEU A 613 28.54 -16.25 -13.02
N ARG A 614 27.50 -15.77 -13.70
CA ARG A 614 26.85 -14.50 -13.37
C ARG A 614 26.23 -14.52 -11.97
N ALA A 615 25.64 -15.64 -11.56
CA ALA A 615 25.10 -15.77 -10.21
C ALA A 615 26.19 -15.82 -9.13
N MET A 616 27.32 -16.46 -9.41
CA MET A 616 28.48 -16.50 -8.51
C MET A 616 29.02 -15.08 -8.28
N LEU A 617 29.28 -14.33 -9.36
CA LEU A 617 29.78 -12.96 -9.29
C LEU A 617 28.79 -12.02 -8.57
N ALA A 618 27.50 -12.10 -8.89
CA ALA A 618 26.48 -11.30 -8.21
C ALA A 618 26.31 -11.64 -6.71
N LEU A 619 26.74 -12.82 -6.26
CA LEU A 619 26.72 -13.21 -4.85
C LEU A 619 27.98 -12.75 -4.08
N ASP A 620 29.04 -12.33 -4.77
CA ASP A 620 30.28 -11.81 -4.18
C ASP A 620 30.10 -10.41 -3.58
N ASP A 621 29.14 -9.62 -4.08
CA ASP A 621 28.80 -8.30 -3.51
C ASP A 621 28.48 -8.35 -2.00
N ALA A 622 28.07 -9.51 -1.49
CA ALA A 622 27.72 -9.73 -0.09
C ALA A 622 28.77 -10.53 0.71
N TYR A 623 29.73 -11.19 0.05
CA TYR A 623 30.69 -12.10 0.69
C TYR A 623 32.01 -12.16 -0.08
N ASP A 624 33.13 -11.96 0.62
CA ASP A 624 34.46 -12.07 0.01
C ASP A 624 34.83 -13.52 -0.36
N PRO A 625 35.51 -13.75 -1.49
CA PRO A 625 36.04 -15.06 -1.86
C PRO A 625 37.03 -15.62 -0.82
N VAL A 626 36.94 -16.92 -0.53
CA VAL A 626 37.70 -17.57 0.57
C VAL A 626 38.94 -18.35 0.05
N PHE A 627 39.30 -18.21 -1.22
CA PHE A 627 40.37 -19.00 -1.82
C PHE A 627 41.75 -18.35 -1.64
N GLU A 628 42.74 -19.17 -1.29
CA GLU A 628 44.14 -18.80 -1.38
C GLU A 628 44.64 -19.05 -2.80
N LEU A 629 45.22 -18.02 -3.43
CA LEU A 629 45.79 -18.13 -4.76
C LEU A 629 47.17 -18.80 -4.69
N ASN A 630 47.55 -19.46 -5.79
CA ASN A 630 48.87 -20.04 -5.97
C ASN A 630 49.92 -18.93 -6.12
N GLN A 631 50.42 -18.46 -4.99
CA GLN A 631 51.27 -17.28 -4.95
C GLN A 631 52.60 -17.42 -5.69
N PRO A 632 53.29 -18.57 -5.66
CA PRO A 632 54.45 -18.81 -6.52
C PRO A 632 54.13 -18.65 -8.02
N LEU A 633 52.94 -19.07 -8.46
CA LEU A 633 52.51 -18.91 -9.86
C LEU A 633 52.24 -17.44 -10.19
N VAL A 634 51.57 -16.70 -9.31
CA VAL A 634 51.32 -15.26 -9.46
C VAL A 634 52.65 -14.50 -9.60
N GLU A 635 53.60 -14.75 -8.71
CA GLU A 635 54.93 -14.11 -8.75
C GLU A 635 55.74 -14.50 -9.99
N ALA A 636 55.64 -15.76 -10.46
CA ALA A 636 56.27 -16.18 -11.71
C ALA A 636 55.65 -15.49 -12.92
N ALA A 637 54.32 -15.36 -12.96
CA ALA A 637 53.60 -14.67 -14.01
C ALA A 637 53.93 -13.17 -14.01
N GLN A 638 53.93 -12.52 -12.84
CA GLN A 638 54.31 -11.11 -12.69
C GLN A 638 55.76 -10.84 -13.11
N ARG A 639 56.69 -11.75 -12.79
CA ARG A 639 58.07 -11.67 -13.28
C ARG A 639 58.17 -11.83 -14.79
N SER A 640 57.39 -12.73 -15.40
CA SER A 640 57.34 -12.87 -16.87
C SER A 640 56.74 -11.63 -17.53
N LEU A 641 55.63 -11.14 -16.97
CA LEU A 641 55.06 -9.80 -17.16
C LEU A 641 55.96 -8.68 -16.61
N GLY A 642 57.23 -8.91 -16.31
CA GLY A 642 58.22 -7.87 -15.98
C GLY A 642 59.29 -7.75 -17.06
N ARG A 643 59.41 -8.75 -17.96
CA ARG A 643 60.51 -8.89 -18.93
C ARG A 643 60.40 -7.93 -20.12
N MET A 644 59.20 -7.45 -20.45
CA MET A 644 58.99 -6.41 -21.46
C MET A 644 59.00 -5.03 -20.83
N SER A 645 59.63 -4.04 -21.45
CA SER A 645 59.51 -2.65 -20.99
C SER A 645 58.05 -2.17 -21.09
N LEU A 646 57.66 -1.16 -20.30
CA LEU A 646 56.33 -0.55 -20.39
C LEU A 646 56.07 0.02 -21.79
N ALA A 647 57.10 0.57 -22.44
CA ALA A 647 57.05 1.08 -23.81
C ALA A 647 56.76 -0.02 -24.83
N ASP A 648 57.47 -1.15 -24.78
CA ASP A 648 57.29 -2.23 -25.76
C ASP A 648 55.89 -2.86 -25.67
N ARG A 649 55.32 -2.93 -24.46
CA ARG A 649 53.93 -3.40 -24.27
C ARG A 649 52.92 -2.41 -24.82
N ALA A 650 53.07 -1.13 -24.48
CA ALA A 650 52.21 -0.08 -25.01
C ALA A 650 52.25 -0.07 -26.55
N SER A 651 53.43 -0.17 -27.15
CA SER A 651 53.59 -0.29 -28.61
C SER A 651 52.90 -1.52 -29.19
N ALA A 652 53.01 -2.69 -28.55
CA ALA A 652 52.34 -3.91 -29.02
C ALA A 652 50.81 -3.78 -28.97
N LEU A 653 50.27 -3.20 -27.89
CA LEU A 653 48.84 -2.94 -27.73
C LEU A 653 48.31 -1.89 -28.72
N ILE A 654 49.12 -0.88 -29.06
CA ILE A 654 48.75 0.08 -30.11
C ILE A 654 48.73 -0.63 -31.47
N ARG A 655 49.75 -1.42 -31.78
CA ARG A 655 49.85 -2.13 -33.06
C ARG A 655 48.69 -3.10 -33.28
N SER A 656 48.25 -3.83 -32.25
CA SER A 656 47.06 -4.68 -32.36
C SER A 656 45.79 -3.86 -32.59
N ALA A 657 45.64 -2.72 -31.90
CA ALA A 657 44.49 -1.84 -32.04
C ALA A 657 44.39 -1.19 -33.44
N VAL A 658 45.52 -0.91 -34.10
CA VAL A 658 45.56 -0.34 -35.46
C VAL A 658 44.87 -1.24 -36.48
N TYR A 659 45.09 -2.56 -36.40
CA TYR A 659 44.47 -3.52 -37.33
C TYR A 659 42.93 -3.51 -37.22
N ALA A 660 42.40 -3.31 -36.01
CA ALA A 660 40.96 -3.24 -35.79
C ALA A 660 40.33 -1.92 -36.28
N ALA A 661 41.09 -0.82 -36.22
CA ALA A 661 40.58 0.53 -36.49
C ALA A 661 40.39 0.87 -37.97
N ARG A 662 41.02 0.12 -38.91
CA ARG A 662 40.92 0.34 -40.37
C ARG A 662 41.08 1.82 -40.77
N LEU A 663 42.17 2.44 -40.32
CA LEU A 663 42.46 3.84 -40.61
C LEU A 663 42.62 4.08 -42.13
N GLN A 664 42.17 5.24 -42.60
CA GLN A 664 42.23 5.59 -44.02
C GLN A 664 43.60 6.16 -44.38
N ASP A 665 44.27 5.56 -45.36
CA ASP A 665 45.60 5.98 -45.82
C ASP A 665 45.55 7.29 -46.62
N PHE A 666 46.61 8.09 -46.52
CA PHE A 666 46.78 9.29 -47.33
C PHE A 666 47.24 8.90 -48.74
N SER A 667 46.41 9.14 -49.76
CA SER A 667 46.78 8.91 -51.16
C SER A 667 47.32 10.18 -51.82
N VAL A 668 48.53 10.09 -52.37
CA VAL A 668 49.17 11.21 -53.10
C VAL A 668 48.35 11.60 -54.32
N ALA A 669 47.91 10.63 -55.13
CA ALA A 669 47.09 10.88 -56.31
C ALA A 669 45.74 11.56 -55.97
N ALA A 670 45.04 11.07 -54.93
CA ALA A 670 43.75 11.64 -54.55
C ALA A 670 43.86 13.08 -54.04
N LYS A 671 44.92 13.38 -53.27
CA LYS A 671 45.14 14.71 -52.65
C LYS A 671 45.72 15.74 -53.63
N ALA A 672 46.47 15.30 -54.63
CA ALA A 672 46.93 16.14 -55.74
C ALA A 672 45.81 16.46 -56.76
N GLY A 673 44.68 15.74 -56.72
CA GLY A 673 43.49 16.01 -57.54
C GLY A 673 43.47 15.26 -58.88
N PRO A 674 42.45 15.48 -59.74
CA PRO A 674 42.24 14.70 -60.97
C PRO A 674 43.39 14.83 -61.98
N GLU A 675 44.13 15.95 -61.94
CA GLU A 675 45.28 16.21 -62.80
C GLU A 675 46.62 15.73 -62.21
N ALA A 676 46.61 15.03 -61.07
CA ALA A 676 47.83 14.54 -60.41
C ALA A 676 48.75 13.75 -61.34
N GLN A 677 48.17 12.89 -62.17
CA GLN A 677 48.92 12.06 -63.11
C GLN A 677 49.47 12.85 -64.31
N LEU A 678 49.03 14.09 -64.54
CA LEU A 678 49.60 14.95 -65.58
C LEU A 678 50.95 15.53 -65.13
N LEU A 679 51.11 15.80 -63.82
CA LEU A 679 52.30 16.44 -63.27
C LEU A 679 53.28 15.45 -62.61
N PHE A 680 52.77 14.46 -61.90
CA PHE A 680 53.58 13.58 -61.07
C PHE A 680 53.68 12.16 -61.65
N GLU A 681 54.83 11.55 -61.41
CA GLU A 681 55.05 10.12 -61.59
C GLU A 681 55.96 9.58 -60.48
N ARG A 682 56.02 8.26 -60.35
CA ARG A 682 56.88 7.61 -59.37
C ARG A 682 58.27 7.35 -59.93
N MET A 683 59.28 7.41 -59.07
CA MET A 683 60.67 7.08 -59.40
C MET A 683 60.86 5.61 -59.81
N ASP A 684 60.06 4.71 -59.25
CA ASP A 684 60.10 3.27 -59.50
C ASP A 684 59.23 2.82 -60.69
N GLY A 685 58.50 3.74 -61.33
CA GLY A 685 57.64 3.45 -62.49
C GLY A 685 56.29 2.80 -62.16
N ALA A 686 55.96 2.59 -60.88
CA ALA A 686 54.65 2.08 -60.48
C ALA A 686 53.54 3.14 -60.59
N GLU A 687 52.28 2.73 -60.38
CA GLU A 687 51.14 3.66 -60.43
C GLU A 687 51.16 4.67 -59.28
N LEU A 688 50.84 5.93 -59.59
CA LEU A 688 50.77 7.02 -58.60
C LEU A 688 49.64 6.80 -57.58
N ALA A 689 48.60 6.06 -57.94
CA ALA A 689 47.47 5.75 -57.07
C ALA A 689 47.89 4.95 -55.83
N ASP A 690 48.90 4.08 -55.97
CA ASP A 690 49.44 3.23 -54.91
C ASP A 690 50.43 3.96 -53.99
N LEU A 691 50.81 5.20 -54.33
CA LEU A 691 51.71 5.99 -53.50
C LEU A 691 50.92 6.70 -52.40
N GLY A 692 51.22 6.35 -51.15
CA GLY A 692 50.53 6.92 -50.00
C GLY A 692 51.27 6.74 -48.69
N VAL A 693 50.70 7.33 -47.63
CA VAL A 693 51.19 7.23 -46.26
C VAL A 693 50.13 6.51 -45.42
N PRO A 694 50.50 5.48 -44.63
CA PRO A 694 49.55 4.76 -43.79
C PRO A 694 48.75 5.70 -42.88
N GLY A 695 47.45 5.46 -42.73
CA GLY A 695 46.51 6.33 -42.03
C GLY A 695 46.91 6.64 -40.59
N LEU A 696 47.67 5.74 -39.94
CA LEU A 696 48.24 5.95 -38.61
C LEU A 696 49.19 7.16 -38.55
N TYR A 697 49.90 7.49 -39.63
CA TYR A 697 50.89 8.56 -39.72
C TYR A 697 50.33 9.80 -40.44
N THR A 698 49.06 10.10 -40.23
CA THR A 698 48.37 11.30 -40.71
C THR A 698 47.95 12.17 -39.53
N LYS A 699 47.52 13.42 -39.75
CA LYS A 699 47.02 14.28 -38.67
C LYS A 699 45.80 13.66 -38.01
N ALA A 700 44.90 13.06 -38.80
CA ALA A 700 43.72 12.38 -38.31
C ALA A 700 44.08 11.10 -37.53
N GLY A 701 45.05 10.31 -38.00
CA GLY A 701 45.55 9.14 -37.28
C GLY A 701 46.21 9.48 -35.95
N PHE A 702 47.00 10.56 -35.91
CA PHE A 702 47.65 11.02 -34.69
C PHE A 702 46.63 11.50 -33.64
N ASN A 703 45.78 12.46 -34.00
CA ASN A 703 44.87 13.13 -33.07
C ASN A 703 43.60 12.31 -32.78
N GLY A 704 43.09 11.59 -33.78
CA GLY A 704 41.83 10.84 -33.70
C GLY A 704 41.98 9.40 -33.23
N PHE A 705 43.18 8.81 -33.33
CA PHE A 705 43.41 7.40 -32.94
C PHE A 705 44.58 7.24 -31.97
N TYR A 706 45.79 7.69 -32.34
CA TYR A 706 47.00 7.41 -31.58
C TYR A 706 47.00 8.04 -30.18
N LEU A 707 46.67 9.34 -30.05
CA LEU A 707 46.58 10.00 -28.75
C LEU A 707 45.45 9.45 -27.86
N PRO A 708 44.20 9.23 -28.35
CA PRO A 708 43.16 8.58 -27.55
C PRO A 708 43.56 7.18 -27.08
N GLN A 709 44.21 6.39 -27.95
CA GLN A 709 44.66 5.04 -27.60
C GLN A 709 45.80 5.06 -26.55
N LEU A 710 46.74 6.00 -26.66
CA LEU A 710 47.75 6.22 -25.62
C LEU A 710 47.12 6.58 -24.27
N SER A 711 46.12 7.45 -24.26
CA SER A 711 45.37 7.78 -23.04
C SER A 711 44.69 6.56 -22.42
N ARG A 712 44.06 5.71 -23.25
CA ARG A 712 43.40 4.48 -22.80
C ARG A 712 44.40 3.48 -22.21
N ILE A 713 45.55 3.29 -22.85
CA ILE A 713 46.61 2.40 -22.34
C ILE A 713 47.21 2.95 -21.05
N ALA A 714 47.44 4.26 -20.96
CA ALA A 714 47.90 4.91 -19.73
C ALA A 714 46.94 4.67 -18.56
N GLN A 715 45.63 4.81 -18.80
CA GLN A 715 44.60 4.55 -17.80
C GLN A 715 44.57 3.08 -17.39
N MET A 716 44.64 2.16 -18.36
CA MET A 716 44.69 0.72 -18.12
C MET A 716 45.91 0.30 -17.28
N LEU A 717 47.11 0.80 -17.59
CA LEU A 717 48.34 0.47 -16.86
C LEU A 717 48.30 0.92 -15.39
N VAL A 718 47.59 2.02 -15.09
CA VAL A 718 47.38 2.49 -13.73
C VAL A 718 46.31 1.66 -13.02
N ASP A 719 45.15 1.48 -13.65
CA ASP A 719 44.02 0.76 -13.04
C ASP A 719 44.35 -0.72 -12.78
N ASP A 720 45.25 -1.30 -13.58
CA ASP A 720 45.68 -2.70 -13.49
C ASP A 720 47.06 -2.88 -12.85
N GLN A 721 47.62 -1.86 -12.18
CA GLN A 721 48.92 -1.94 -11.49
C GLN A 721 48.99 -3.11 -10.48
N TRP A 722 47.85 -3.43 -9.87
CA TRP A 722 47.70 -4.54 -8.93
C TRP A 722 47.91 -5.92 -9.59
N VAL A 723 47.70 -6.05 -10.91
CA VAL A 723 47.97 -7.29 -11.67
C VAL A 723 49.46 -7.52 -11.84
N LEU A 724 50.24 -6.43 -12.00
CA LEU A 724 51.66 -6.46 -12.33
C LEU A 724 52.59 -6.64 -11.13
N GLY A 725 52.06 -6.67 -9.90
CA GLY A 725 52.84 -7.00 -8.69
C GLY A 725 53.43 -5.81 -7.93
N GLY A 726 52.95 -4.59 -8.15
CA GLY A 726 53.46 -3.37 -7.50
C GLY A 726 52.99 -3.11 -6.06
N GLY A 727 52.40 -4.10 -5.37
CA GLY A 727 51.73 -3.92 -4.07
C GLY A 727 52.64 -3.91 -2.83
N GLY A 728 53.93 -4.19 -2.96
CA GLY A 728 54.87 -4.18 -1.84
C GLY A 728 56.32 -4.18 -2.31
N GLU A 729 57.07 -3.17 -1.89
CA GLU A 729 58.54 -3.06 -1.92
C GLU A 729 59.28 -2.70 -3.24
N GLN A 730 58.63 -2.59 -4.40
CA GLN A 730 59.28 -2.04 -5.62
C GLN A 730 58.49 -0.88 -6.25
N GLY A 731 58.72 0.33 -5.75
CA GLY A 731 58.11 1.59 -6.21
C GLY A 731 58.65 2.14 -7.55
N GLY A 732 58.74 1.31 -8.60
CA GLY A 732 59.29 1.70 -9.91
C GLY A 732 58.27 2.24 -10.93
N ILE A 733 57.04 1.72 -10.94
CA ILE A 733 56.07 2.02 -12.02
C ILE A 733 55.65 3.50 -12.01
N ASP A 734 55.42 4.11 -10.85
CA ASP A 734 55.06 5.53 -10.74
C ASP A 734 56.19 6.48 -11.17
N GLN A 735 57.46 6.02 -11.13
CA GLN A 735 58.61 6.79 -11.58
C GLN A 735 58.84 6.65 -13.10
N ASP A 736 58.49 5.50 -13.67
CA ASP A 736 58.68 5.20 -15.10
C ASP A 736 57.48 5.63 -15.97
N LEU A 737 56.27 5.71 -15.40
CA LEU A 737 55.05 6.08 -16.12
C LEU A 737 55.11 7.47 -16.78
N PRO A 738 55.63 8.54 -16.11
CA PRO A 738 55.76 9.86 -16.75
C PRO A 738 56.78 9.91 -17.91
N ARG A 739 57.68 8.91 -18.02
CA ARG A 739 58.66 8.81 -19.12
C ARG A 739 58.11 8.07 -20.34
N LEU A 740 57.06 7.26 -20.14
CA LEU A 740 56.44 6.42 -21.16
C LEU A 740 55.91 7.23 -22.35
N GLY A 741 55.21 8.33 -22.10
CA GLY A 741 54.60 9.14 -23.16
C GLY A 741 55.62 9.79 -24.09
N PRO A 742 56.64 10.52 -23.56
CA PRO A 742 57.72 11.05 -24.39
C PRO A 742 58.47 9.98 -25.19
N GLU A 743 58.74 8.81 -24.59
CA GLU A 743 59.41 7.70 -25.29
C GLU A 743 58.57 7.17 -26.46
N LEU A 744 57.26 6.96 -26.26
CA LEU A 744 56.35 6.48 -27.31
C LEU A 744 56.16 7.51 -28.42
N ILE A 745 56.07 8.80 -28.09
CA ILE A 745 55.97 9.89 -29.08
C ILE A 745 57.26 10.02 -29.90
N ASP A 746 58.43 9.83 -29.30
CA ASP A 746 59.70 9.81 -30.05
C ASP A 746 59.76 8.63 -31.04
N ARG A 747 59.38 7.43 -30.60
CA ARG A 747 59.30 6.24 -31.48
C ARG A 747 58.30 6.46 -32.63
N TYR A 748 57.09 6.92 -32.30
CA TYR A 748 56.07 7.26 -33.30
C TYR A 748 56.55 8.34 -34.27
N GLY A 749 57.24 9.37 -33.76
CA GLY A 749 57.78 10.45 -34.56
C GLY A 749 58.78 9.98 -35.61
N LYS A 750 59.65 9.02 -35.26
CA LYS A 750 60.59 8.39 -36.20
C LYS A 750 59.88 7.61 -37.29
N GLU A 751 58.85 6.82 -36.93
CA GLU A 751 58.06 6.05 -37.90
C GLU A 751 57.22 6.97 -38.80
N PHE A 752 56.62 8.02 -38.24
CA PHE A 752 55.90 9.06 -38.96
C PHE A 752 56.82 9.74 -39.98
N ALA A 753 58.01 10.16 -39.55
CA ALA A 753 59.01 10.76 -40.43
C ALA A 753 59.44 9.82 -41.56
N SER A 754 59.68 8.54 -41.23
CA SER A 754 60.05 7.52 -42.21
C SER A 754 58.96 7.29 -43.25
N ALA A 755 57.68 7.25 -42.84
CA ALA A 755 56.56 7.01 -43.74
C ALA A 755 56.38 8.15 -44.75
N TRP A 756 56.42 9.41 -44.28
CA TRP A 756 56.32 10.58 -45.16
C TRP A 756 57.53 10.76 -46.07
N ASN A 757 58.75 10.66 -45.55
CA ASN A 757 59.95 10.78 -46.38
C ASN A 757 60.00 9.66 -47.43
N GLY A 758 59.64 8.42 -47.06
CA GLY A 758 59.56 7.31 -48.00
C GLY A 758 58.59 7.55 -49.16
N ALA A 759 57.41 8.09 -48.89
CA ALA A 759 56.44 8.44 -49.93
C ALA A 759 56.91 9.61 -50.81
N LEU A 760 57.45 10.66 -50.21
CA LEU A 760 57.89 11.87 -50.93
C LEU A 760 59.18 11.65 -51.74
N ASP A 761 60.09 10.80 -51.27
CA ASP A 761 61.34 10.49 -51.97
C ASP A 761 61.09 9.73 -53.28
N GLN A 762 59.97 8.99 -53.38
CA GLN A 762 59.52 8.31 -54.59
C GLN A 762 58.78 9.21 -55.59
N LEU A 763 58.43 10.44 -55.21
CA LEU A 763 57.70 11.37 -56.08
C LEU A 763 58.66 12.17 -56.97
N LYS A 764 58.37 12.24 -58.27
CA LYS A 764 59.04 13.14 -59.22
C LYS A 764 58.04 13.83 -60.15
N PHE A 765 58.47 14.94 -60.75
CA PHE A 765 57.76 15.52 -61.89
C PHE A 765 57.95 14.64 -63.12
N ARG A 766 56.91 14.58 -63.95
CA ARG A 766 57.04 14.15 -65.34
C ARG A 766 57.90 15.17 -66.10
N ALA A 767 58.53 14.72 -67.17
CA ALA A 767 59.30 15.60 -68.06
C ALA A 767 58.40 16.74 -68.59
N MET A 768 58.73 17.96 -68.20
CA MET A 768 57.92 19.16 -68.37
C MET A 768 57.74 19.56 -69.84
N LEU A 769 58.71 19.18 -70.69
CA LEU A 769 58.77 19.52 -72.10
C LEU A 769 58.53 18.33 -73.03
N LYS A 770 58.17 17.15 -72.49
CA LYS A 770 57.93 15.96 -73.32
C LYS A 770 56.76 16.11 -74.29
N ASP A 771 55.73 16.85 -73.88
CA ASP A 771 54.47 17.00 -74.61
C ASP A 771 54.51 18.19 -75.61
N LYS A 772 55.65 18.47 -76.24
CA LYS A 772 55.77 19.53 -77.27
C LYS A 772 54.81 19.26 -78.45
N PRO A 773 54.11 20.28 -78.98
CA PRO A 773 54.09 21.70 -78.60
C PRO A 773 53.00 22.09 -77.58
N GLN A 774 52.19 21.16 -77.07
CA GLN A 774 51.07 21.47 -76.18
C GLN A 774 51.50 21.74 -74.72
N TYR A 775 52.63 21.18 -74.30
CA TYR A 775 53.24 21.36 -72.97
C TYR A 775 52.26 21.07 -71.81
N ILE A 776 51.53 19.94 -71.90
CA ILE A 776 50.45 19.57 -70.96
C ILE A 776 50.96 19.43 -69.52
N THR A 777 52.12 18.81 -69.33
CA THR A 777 52.75 18.66 -68.00
C THR A 777 53.07 20.03 -67.39
N LEU A 778 53.67 20.93 -68.17
CA LEU A 778 54.03 22.28 -67.72
C LEU A 778 52.81 23.18 -67.51
N SER A 779 51.75 23.03 -68.31
CA SER A 779 50.51 23.78 -68.12
C SER A 779 49.77 23.36 -66.85
N ALA A 780 49.80 22.07 -66.48
CA ALA A 780 49.28 21.58 -65.22
C ALA A 780 50.07 22.12 -64.00
N ALA A 781 51.40 22.25 -64.13
CA ALA A 781 52.24 22.91 -63.11
C ALA A 781 51.96 24.42 -62.98
N ALA A 782 51.62 25.08 -64.09
CA ALA A 782 51.37 26.52 -64.19
C ALA A 782 49.93 26.97 -63.86
N SER A 783 49.01 26.02 -63.62
CA SER A 783 47.60 26.29 -63.35
C SER A 783 47.39 26.93 -61.96
N PRO A 784 46.44 27.87 -61.80
CA PRO A 784 46.03 28.38 -60.48
C PRO A 784 45.58 27.28 -59.51
N ASP A 785 45.08 26.15 -60.05
CA ASP A 785 44.63 24.96 -59.32
C ASP A 785 45.63 23.79 -59.46
N SER A 786 46.94 24.10 -59.57
CA SER A 786 47.96 23.10 -59.87
C SER A 786 47.93 21.91 -58.90
N PRO A 787 48.12 20.67 -59.39
CA PRO A 787 48.35 19.50 -58.55
C PRO A 787 49.50 19.69 -57.54
N LEU A 788 50.47 20.54 -57.87
CA LEU A 788 51.56 20.93 -56.98
C LEU A 788 51.06 21.69 -55.74
N ASP A 789 50.21 22.70 -55.94
CA ASP A 789 49.67 23.50 -54.84
C ASP A 789 48.79 22.66 -53.91
N ARG A 790 47.91 21.85 -54.51
CA ARG A 790 46.99 20.97 -53.77
C ARG A 790 47.72 19.94 -52.93
N LEU A 791 48.70 19.25 -53.51
CA LEU A 791 49.43 18.20 -52.82
C LEU A 791 50.26 18.75 -51.65
N PHE A 792 51.03 19.82 -51.87
CA PHE A 792 51.91 20.36 -50.83
C PHE A 792 51.15 21.13 -49.74
N THR A 793 49.97 21.69 -50.06
CA THR A 793 49.03 22.19 -49.05
C THR A 793 48.47 21.04 -48.22
N ALA A 794 48.05 19.94 -48.84
CA ALA A 794 47.58 18.76 -48.12
C ALA A 794 48.68 18.13 -47.24
N ILE A 795 49.93 18.05 -47.71
CA ILE A 795 51.07 17.56 -46.91
C ILE A 795 51.32 18.48 -45.71
N ALA A 796 51.29 19.80 -45.90
CA ALA A 796 51.47 20.76 -44.82
C ALA A 796 50.37 20.63 -43.75
N ASP A 797 49.13 20.40 -44.15
CA ASP A 797 48.01 20.22 -43.23
C ASP A 797 48.08 18.88 -42.49
N GLU A 798 48.43 17.79 -43.16
CA GLU A 798 48.55 16.45 -42.54
C GLU A 798 49.76 16.31 -41.61
N THR A 799 50.75 17.17 -41.74
CA THR A 799 51.95 17.20 -40.88
C THR A 799 51.87 18.24 -39.76
N ALA A 800 50.86 19.12 -39.77
CA ALA A 800 50.58 20.11 -38.73
C ALA A 800 49.80 19.48 -37.55
N LEU A 801 50.46 18.62 -36.78
CA LEU A 801 49.84 17.81 -35.73
C LEU A 801 49.29 18.62 -34.55
N THR A 802 49.82 19.81 -34.27
CA THR A 802 49.46 20.67 -33.14
C THR A 802 48.47 21.79 -33.50
N LYS A 803 48.15 21.98 -34.79
CA LYS A 803 47.21 23.02 -35.26
C LYS A 803 45.77 22.51 -35.23
N ASP A 804 44.87 23.26 -34.58
CA ASP A 804 43.45 22.95 -34.35
C ASP A 804 43.19 21.64 -33.58
N GLY A 805 43.18 21.72 -32.24
CA GLY A 805 42.65 20.66 -31.37
C GLY A 805 41.11 20.56 -31.37
N ALA A 806 40.43 21.02 -32.42
CA ALA A 806 38.99 21.25 -32.44
C ALA A 806 38.35 20.79 -33.77
N ALA A 807 38.38 19.48 -34.04
CA ALA A 807 37.39 18.81 -34.86
C ALA A 807 37.46 17.29 -34.61
N PHE A 808 36.92 16.84 -33.48
CA PHE A 808 36.56 15.43 -33.28
C PHE A 808 35.30 15.10 -34.12
N ALA A 809 35.38 15.28 -35.43
CA ALA A 809 34.28 15.01 -36.36
C ALA A 809 34.79 14.07 -37.46
N GLY A 810 34.92 12.79 -37.10
CA GLY A 810 35.16 11.70 -38.02
C GLY A 810 34.29 10.52 -37.60
N ASP A 811 33.36 10.14 -38.47
CA ASP A 811 32.35 9.10 -38.32
C ASP A 811 32.98 7.69 -38.33
N THR A 812 33.79 7.40 -37.32
CA THR A 812 34.30 6.05 -37.04
C THR A 812 33.75 5.65 -35.68
N GLY A 813 32.94 4.59 -35.65
CA GLY A 813 32.11 4.17 -34.53
C GLY A 813 32.82 3.72 -33.23
N THR A 814 34.01 4.23 -32.94
CA THR A 814 34.67 4.11 -31.64
C THR A 814 34.21 5.25 -30.73
N ALA A 815 33.62 4.91 -29.58
CA ALA A 815 33.16 5.84 -28.56
C ALA A 815 34.18 6.96 -28.31
N GLN A 816 33.83 8.19 -28.70
CA GLN A 816 34.64 9.38 -28.45
C GLN A 816 34.82 9.53 -26.94
N GLN A 817 36.05 9.32 -26.46
CA GLN A 817 36.39 9.63 -25.07
C GLN A 817 36.25 11.14 -24.84
N ASP A 818 35.69 11.50 -23.68
CA ASP A 818 35.62 12.89 -23.21
C ASP A 818 37.04 13.52 -23.29
N PRO A 819 37.20 14.68 -23.96
CA PRO A 819 38.48 15.38 -24.08
C PRO A 819 39.17 15.61 -22.73
N VAL A 820 38.41 15.75 -21.64
CA VAL A 820 38.94 15.91 -20.28
C VAL A 820 39.55 14.61 -19.75
N VAL A 821 38.93 13.47 -20.04
CA VAL A 821 39.43 12.14 -19.64
C VAL A 821 40.69 11.81 -20.44
N MET A 822 40.68 12.12 -21.73
CA MET A 822 41.84 11.97 -22.61
C MET A 822 43.04 12.80 -22.13
N ALA A 823 42.83 14.08 -21.83
CA ALA A 823 43.89 14.96 -21.33
C ALA A 823 44.46 14.48 -19.98
N LYS A 824 43.61 13.96 -19.09
CA LYS A 824 44.05 13.38 -17.80
C LYS A 824 44.89 12.12 -17.98
N GLY A 825 44.51 11.22 -18.88
CA GLY A 825 45.28 9.99 -19.16
C GLY A 825 46.64 10.30 -19.77
N LEU A 826 46.71 11.21 -20.73
CA LEU A 826 47.97 11.65 -21.35
C LEU A 826 48.89 12.39 -20.37
N ALA A 827 48.34 13.22 -19.48
CA ALA A 827 49.14 13.91 -18.46
C ALA A 827 49.84 12.92 -17.49
N ARG A 828 49.22 11.76 -17.20
CA ARG A 828 49.81 10.72 -16.34
C ARG A 828 51.05 10.07 -16.94
N ILE A 829 51.13 10.02 -18.27
CA ILE A 829 52.31 9.52 -19.00
C ILE A 829 53.26 10.63 -19.46
N GLY A 830 53.12 11.85 -18.92
CA GLY A 830 54.04 12.96 -19.20
C GLY A 830 53.77 13.76 -20.48
N LEU A 831 52.59 13.63 -21.08
CA LEU A 831 52.19 14.34 -22.31
C LEU A 831 51.18 15.46 -22.04
N GLN A 832 51.29 16.57 -22.77
CA GLN A 832 50.30 17.66 -22.79
C GLN A 832 49.77 17.89 -24.21
N ILE A 833 48.49 18.27 -24.33
CA ILE A 833 47.90 18.71 -25.61
C ILE A 833 47.81 20.24 -25.60
N ALA A 834 48.25 20.88 -26.68
CA ALA A 834 48.09 22.32 -26.86
C ALA A 834 46.60 22.68 -27.03
N GLY A 835 46.04 23.42 -26.07
CA GLY A 835 44.64 23.92 -26.12
C GLY A 835 43.77 23.59 -24.89
N GLY A 836 44.20 22.69 -24.02
CA GLY A 836 43.51 22.44 -22.75
C GLY A 836 43.84 23.51 -21.71
N LYS A 837 42.82 24.21 -21.16
CA LYS A 837 42.99 25.04 -19.96
C LYS A 837 43.35 24.14 -18.78
N SER A 838 44.63 23.82 -18.61
CA SER A 838 45.09 23.05 -17.46
C SER A 838 45.24 23.97 -16.25
N GLN A 839 44.40 23.78 -15.23
CA GLN A 839 44.66 24.31 -13.89
C GLN A 839 45.85 23.55 -13.30
N SER A 840 47.07 24.07 -13.52
CA SER A 840 48.24 23.60 -12.80
C SER A 840 48.17 24.10 -11.35
N ARG A 841 48.21 23.15 -10.41
CA ARG A 841 48.42 23.43 -8.99
C ARG A 841 49.86 23.93 -8.84
N ALA A 842 50.05 25.17 -8.40
CA ALA A 842 51.37 25.74 -8.13
C ALA A 842 52.11 24.87 -7.10
N GLY A 843 53.24 24.27 -7.48
CA GLY A 843 54.14 23.58 -6.53
C GLY A 843 54.86 22.31 -7.01
N ALA A 844 54.56 21.75 -8.19
CA ALA A 844 55.29 20.58 -8.71
C ALA A 844 56.37 20.99 -9.73
N SER A 845 57.59 20.49 -9.53
CA SER A 845 58.77 20.71 -10.37
C SER A 845 58.48 20.45 -11.86
N SER A 846 58.87 21.41 -12.70
CA SER A 846 58.75 21.39 -14.16
C SER A 846 59.73 20.42 -14.83
N SER A 847 59.57 19.12 -14.62
CA SER A 847 60.28 18.11 -15.40
C SER A 847 59.51 17.80 -16.69
N ALA A 848 59.98 18.37 -17.80
CA ALA A 848 59.90 17.86 -19.17
C ALA A 848 58.53 17.43 -19.72
N THR A 849 57.44 18.13 -19.43
CA THR A 849 56.17 17.87 -20.13
C THR A 849 56.26 18.37 -21.58
N GLN A 850 56.23 17.45 -22.54
CA GLN A 850 56.29 17.76 -23.97
C GLN A 850 54.89 17.92 -24.55
N ASN A 851 54.70 18.91 -25.42
CA ASN A 851 53.50 19.03 -26.24
C ASN A 851 53.44 17.84 -27.20
N ALA A 852 52.39 17.03 -27.10
CA ALA A 852 52.16 15.87 -27.93
C ALA A 852 52.13 16.29 -29.41
N GLY A 853 53.05 15.76 -30.21
CA GLY A 853 53.16 16.03 -31.64
C GLY A 853 54.07 17.20 -32.02
N ALA A 854 54.47 18.08 -31.09
CA ALA A 854 55.32 19.24 -31.42
C ALA A 854 56.72 18.84 -31.89
N SER A 855 57.29 17.77 -31.35
CA SER A 855 58.58 17.20 -31.77
C SER A 855 58.51 16.59 -33.17
N VAL A 856 57.39 15.96 -33.51
CA VAL A 856 57.13 15.36 -34.82
C VAL A 856 56.88 16.44 -35.86
N GLU A 857 55.99 17.39 -35.55
CA GLU A 857 55.66 18.54 -36.41
C GLU A 857 56.90 19.40 -36.72
N ALA A 858 57.82 19.56 -35.76
CA ALA A 858 59.05 20.33 -35.95
C ALA A 858 59.88 19.84 -37.16
N GLN A 859 59.85 18.54 -37.47
CA GLN A 859 60.58 17.94 -38.59
C GLN A 859 59.98 18.33 -39.96
N PHE A 860 58.70 18.71 -40.00
CA PHE A 860 57.95 19.05 -41.22
C PHE A 860 57.70 20.55 -41.41
N ARG A 861 58.26 21.39 -40.52
CA ARG A 861 58.20 22.86 -40.65
C ARG A 861 58.54 23.41 -42.04
N PRO A 862 59.52 22.87 -42.80
CA PRO A 862 59.78 23.34 -44.16
C PRO A 862 58.56 23.22 -45.10
N PHE A 863 57.76 22.17 -44.97
CA PHE A 863 56.54 21.98 -45.77
C PHE A 863 55.41 22.93 -45.34
N GLN A 864 55.30 23.23 -44.05
CA GLN A 864 54.33 24.22 -43.55
C GLN A 864 54.72 25.64 -43.96
N ALA A 865 56.02 25.97 -43.92
CA ALA A 865 56.55 27.25 -44.36
C ALA A 865 56.26 27.52 -45.84
N LEU A 866 56.28 26.45 -46.68
CA LEU A 866 56.00 26.51 -48.11
C LEU A 866 54.61 27.10 -48.43
N VAL A 867 53.61 26.81 -47.59
CA VAL A 867 52.22 27.26 -47.75
C VAL A 867 51.82 28.37 -46.78
N SER A 868 52.74 28.82 -45.94
CA SER A 868 52.49 29.89 -44.98
C SER A 868 52.48 31.27 -45.66
N GLY A 869 51.48 32.10 -45.32
CA GLY A 869 51.32 33.46 -45.86
C GLY A 869 49.93 33.70 -46.46
N SER A 870 49.66 34.94 -46.88
CA SER A 870 48.44 35.28 -47.64
C SER A 870 48.52 34.70 -49.06
N SER A 871 47.40 34.19 -49.58
CA SER A 871 47.31 33.68 -50.97
C SER A 871 47.88 34.69 -51.98
N GLY A 872 48.71 34.19 -52.90
CA GLY A 872 49.46 34.99 -53.88
C GLY A 872 50.82 35.49 -53.37
N ARG A 873 51.19 35.21 -52.12
CA ARG A 873 52.50 35.57 -51.53
C ARG A 873 53.21 34.38 -50.86
N ARG A 874 52.67 33.17 -50.97
CA ARG A 874 53.30 31.96 -50.41
C ARG A 874 54.53 31.60 -51.26
N PRO A 875 55.58 31.00 -50.67
CA PRO A 875 56.69 30.45 -51.46
C PRO A 875 56.23 29.47 -52.56
N LEU A 876 55.15 28.71 -52.31
CA LEU A 876 54.52 27.85 -53.32
C LEU A 876 53.90 28.64 -54.48
N ASP A 877 53.23 29.76 -54.20
CA ASP A 877 52.64 30.64 -55.24
C ASP A 877 53.73 31.20 -56.15
N ALA A 878 54.87 31.58 -55.58
CA ALA A 878 56.02 32.05 -56.35
C ALA A 878 56.57 30.95 -57.28
N LEU A 879 56.57 29.69 -56.84
CA LEU A 879 57.00 28.57 -57.68
C LEU A 879 56.01 28.30 -58.82
N THR A 880 54.72 28.28 -58.54
CA THR A 880 53.66 28.14 -59.56
C THR A 880 53.71 29.30 -60.57
N GLN A 881 53.97 30.53 -60.11
CA GLN A 881 54.16 31.68 -60.98
C GLN A 881 55.41 31.53 -61.87
N ASN A 882 56.53 31.02 -61.35
CA ASN A 882 57.70 30.74 -62.18
C ASN A 882 57.40 29.70 -63.27
N PHE A 883 56.65 28.63 -62.97
CA PHE A 883 56.19 27.67 -63.98
C PHE A 883 55.26 28.33 -65.02
N HIS A 884 54.38 29.22 -64.58
CA HIS A 884 53.48 29.97 -65.45
C HIS A 884 54.23 30.90 -66.42
N ASP A 885 55.22 31.64 -65.93
CA ASP A 885 56.02 32.55 -66.73
C ASP A 885 56.86 31.78 -67.78
N ILE A 886 57.42 30.62 -67.39
CA ILE A 886 58.15 29.72 -68.31
C ILE A 886 57.19 29.11 -69.34
N TYR A 887 56.01 28.64 -68.93
CA TYR A 887 54.98 28.11 -69.84
C TYR A 887 54.61 29.13 -70.93
N GLN A 888 54.30 30.37 -70.53
CA GLN A 888 53.97 31.44 -71.47
C GLN A 888 55.11 31.72 -72.44
N SER A 889 56.35 31.74 -71.94
CA SER A 889 57.53 32.02 -72.75
C SER A 889 57.80 30.90 -73.76
N VAL A 890 57.78 29.64 -73.32
CA VAL A 890 57.99 28.48 -74.21
C VAL A 890 56.87 28.36 -75.25
N LYS A 891 55.62 28.65 -74.88
CA LYS A 891 54.49 28.68 -75.82
C LYS A 891 54.61 29.81 -76.84
N LEU A 892 54.99 31.00 -76.42
CA LEU A 892 55.22 32.14 -77.31
C LEU A 892 56.36 31.87 -78.32
N ALA A 893 57.44 31.22 -77.89
CA ALA A 893 58.51 30.79 -78.79
C ALA A 893 58.03 29.75 -79.83
N ALA A 894 57.14 28.83 -79.43
CA ALA A 894 56.56 27.84 -80.34
C ALA A 894 55.58 28.46 -81.35
N ASP A 895 54.76 29.43 -80.92
CA ASP A 895 53.74 30.07 -81.75
C ASP A 895 54.32 31.16 -82.68
N VAL A 896 55.41 31.84 -82.27
CA VAL A 896 56.03 32.96 -83.02
C VAL A 896 57.56 32.78 -83.12
N PRO A 897 58.06 31.99 -84.10
CA PRO A 897 59.49 31.68 -84.24
C PRO A 897 60.40 32.91 -84.38
N ALA A 898 59.91 34.02 -84.94
CA ALA A 898 60.66 35.26 -85.12
C ALA A 898 61.04 35.97 -83.80
N GLN A 899 60.43 35.62 -82.67
CA GLN A 899 60.74 36.21 -81.36
C GLN A 899 61.59 35.31 -80.45
N THR A 900 62.02 34.14 -80.95
CA THR A 900 62.69 33.09 -80.17
C THR A 900 63.93 33.58 -79.42
N GLU A 901 64.75 34.45 -80.03
CA GLU A 901 65.98 34.96 -79.38
C GLU A 901 65.69 35.81 -78.13
N ARG A 902 64.72 36.72 -78.24
CA ARG A 902 64.28 37.57 -77.11
C ARG A 902 63.60 36.74 -76.03
N VAL A 903 62.81 35.74 -76.42
CA VAL A 903 62.14 34.83 -75.50
C VAL A 903 63.16 33.95 -74.76
N ASN A 904 64.20 33.46 -75.44
CA ASN A 904 65.28 32.67 -74.83
C ASN A 904 66.08 33.47 -73.78
N ALA A 905 66.28 34.78 -73.98
CA ALA A 905 66.91 35.63 -72.97
C ALA A 905 66.04 35.76 -71.70
N ASN A 906 64.73 35.92 -71.85
CA ASN A 906 63.78 35.94 -70.74
C ASN A 906 63.68 34.60 -70.02
N LEU A 907 63.67 33.48 -70.77
CA LEU A 907 63.68 32.12 -70.22
C LEU A 907 64.91 31.87 -69.34
N LYS A 908 66.11 32.31 -69.76
CA LYS A 908 67.32 32.19 -68.93
C LYS A 908 67.18 32.89 -67.57
N LEU A 909 66.55 34.07 -67.54
CA LEU A 909 66.30 34.81 -66.29
C LEU A 909 65.25 34.11 -65.41
N GLN A 910 64.18 33.58 -66.01
CA GLN A 910 63.14 32.81 -65.31
C GLN A 910 63.71 31.51 -64.72
N ILE A 911 64.53 30.76 -65.47
CA ILE A 911 65.21 29.55 -64.99
C ILE A 911 66.18 29.88 -63.84
N SER A 912 66.95 30.97 -63.94
CA SER A 912 67.82 31.43 -62.86
C SER A 912 67.03 31.80 -61.59
N THR A 913 65.85 32.39 -61.75
CA THR A 913 64.95 32.74 -60.63
C THR A 913 64.36 31.48 -59.99
N MET A 914 63.98 30.49 -60.79
CA MET A 914 63.52 29.18 -60.33
C MET A 914 64.60 28.46 -59.51
N ARG A 915 65.85 28.40 -59.99
CA ARG A 915 66.98 27.81 -59.23
C ARG A 915 67.26 28.56 -57.92
N ALA A 916 67.23 29.89 -57.94
CA ALA A 916 67.41 30.69 -56.73
C ALA A 916 66.34 30.39 -55.67
N ASN A 917 65.09 30.20 -56.10
CA ASN A 917 63.97 29.85 -55.24
C ASN A 917 63.99 28.39 -54.77
N ALA A 918 64.57 27.47 -55.54
CA ALA A 918 64.67 26.04 -55.20
C ALA A 918 65.39 25.80 -53.86
N SER A 919 66.40 26.62 -53.53
CA SER A 919 67.15 26.54 -52.25
C SER A 919 66.29 26.74 -50.99
N ARG A 920 65.09 27.32 -51.13
CA ARG A 920 64.15 27.59 -50.03
C ARG A 920 63.05 26.53 -49.92
N LEU A 921 63.03 25.54 -50.81
CA LEU A 921 62.02 24.49 -50.85
C LEU A 921 62.47 23.29 -50.00
N PRO A 922 61.52 22.46 -49.52
CA PRO A 922 61.85 21.16 -48.93
C PRO A 922 62.69 20.32 -49.90
N LYS A 923 63.66 19.56 -49.38
CA LYS A 923 64.67 18.81 -50.16
C LYS A 923 64.06 18.02 -51.33
N GLN A 924 62.95 17.32 -51.09
CA GLN A 924 62.26 16.51 -52.11
C GLN A 924 61.69 17.36 -53.24
N LEU A 925 61.11 18.51 -52.92
CA LEU A 925 60.57 19.45 -53.91
C LEU A 925 61.68 20.20 -54.64
N ALA A 926 62.72 20.64 -53.93
CA ALA A 926 63.90 21.28 -54.52
C ALA A 926 64.52 20.38 -55.61
N ARG A 927 64.69 19.08 -55.33
CA ARG A 927 65.16 18.08 -56.29
C ARG A 927 64.30 18.05 -57.57
N MET A 928 62.98 18.06 -57.43
CA MET A 928 62.07 18.01 -58.58
C MET A 928 62.13 19.31 -59.40
N VAL A 929 62.23 20.46 -58.73
CA VAL A 929 62.35 21.78 -59.36
C VAL A 929 63.69 21.95 -60.07
N ASP A 930 64.79 21.50 -59.46
CA ASP A 930 66.12 21.54 -60.07
C ASP A 930 66.18 20.66 -61.33
N ALA A 931 65.56 19.47 -61.30
CA ALA A 931 65.46 18.60 -62.47
C ALA A 931 64.64 19.25 -63.61
N ALA A 932 63.55 19.95 -63.28
CA ALA A 932 62.79 20.71 -64.26
C ALA A 932 63.60 21.91 -64.83
N ALA A 933 64.37 22.60 -63.97
CA ALA A 933 65.24 23.69 -64.40
C ALA A 933 66.35 23.20 -65.35
N ASP A 934 66.95 22.04 -65.06
CA ASP A 934 67.93 21.37 -65.95
C ASP A 934 67.29 21.03 -67.31
N GLU A 935 66.05 20.54 -67.33
CA GLU A 935 65.30 20.26 -68.56
C GLU A 935 65.03 21.53 -69.39
N PHE A 936 64.60 22.63 -68.74
CA PHE A 936 64.37 23.91 -69.42
C PHE A 936 65.66 24.50 -69.99
N GLU A 937 66.77 24.43 -69.26
CA GLU A 937 68.07 24.93 -69.70
C GLU A 937 68.61 24.14 -70.90
N GLY A 938 68.50 22.81 -70.85
CA GLY A 938 68.84 21.93 -71.97
C GLY A 938 68.05 22.27 -73.24
N ASN A 939 66.75 22.53 -73.11
CA ASN A 939 65.92 22.93 -74.25
C ASN A 939 66.28 24.31 -74.82
N VAL A 940 66.62 25.29 -73.97
CA VAL A 940 67.09 26.61 -74.43
C VAL A 940 68.42 26.48 -75.17
N ALA A 941 69.34 25.61 -74.70
CA ALA A 941 70.60 25.33 -75.38
C ALA A 941 70.37 24.68 -76.76
N GLU A 942 69.53 23.64 -76.83
CA GLU A 942 69.19 22.93 -78.08
C GLU A 942 68.54 23.89 -79.10
N THR A 943 67.55 24.67 -78.66
CA THR A 943 66.86 25.65 -79.52
C THR A 943 67.81 26.76 -79.98
N SER A 944 68.74 27.21 -79.12
CA SER A 944 69.75 28.21 -79.49
C SER A 944 70.72 27.68 -80.54
N VAL A 945 71.16 26.42 -80.41
CA VAL A 945 72.02 25.76 -81.41
C VAL A 945 71.27 25.60 -82.74
N ALA A 946 70.01 25.17 -82.72
CA ALA A 946 69.19 25.05 -83.92
C ALA A 946 69.01 26.39 -84.63
N ASN A 947 68.73 27.47 -83.89
CA ASN A 947 68.58 28.82 -84.45
C ASN A 947 69.91 29.37 -84.99
N LEU A 948 71.03 29.16 -84.30
CA LEU A 948 72.36 29.54 -84.79
C LEU A 948 72.72 28.79 -86.08
N ASN A 949 72.39 27.51 -86.18
CA ASN A 949 72.59 26.73 -87.40
C ASN A 949 71.70 27.24 -88.55
N GLN A 950 70.44 27.60 -88.29
CA GLN A 950 69.56 28.20 -89.29
C GLN A 950 70.07 29.58 -89.74
N MET A 951 70.49 30.45 -88.81
CA MET A 951 71.09 31.75 -89.14
C MET A 951 72.40 31.59 -89.93
N LEU A 952 73.24 30.62 -89.57
CA LEU A 952 74.45 30.28 -90.32
C LEU A 952 74.09 29.87 -91.76
N ASP A 953 73.06 29.03 -91.92
CA ASP A 953 72.59 28.57 -93.23
C ASP A 953 72.01 29.72 -94.08
N GLU A 954 71.17 30.58 -93.50
CA GLU A 954 70.50 31.67 -94.20
C GLU A 954 71.42 32.88 -94.48
N THR A 955 72.36 33.17 -93.59
CA THR A 955 73.18 34.41 -93.63
C THR A 955 74.56 34.17 -94.23
N VAL A 956 75.10 32.95 -94.13
CA VAL A 956 76.46 32.62 -94.58
C VAL A 956 76.44 31.56 -95.67
N THR A 957 75.80 30.40 -95.45
CA THR A 957 75.87 29.27 -96.39
C THR A 957 75.15 29.57 -97.70
N ARG A 958 73.85 29.93 -97.66
CA ARG A 958 73.03 30.24 -98.84
C ARG A 958 73.52 31.41 -99.70
N PRO A 959 74.04 32.52 -99.13
CA PRO A 959 74.59 33.60 -99.95
C PRO A 959 75.97 33.30 -100.56
N CYS A 960 76.70 32.30 -100.05
CA CYS A 960 78.01 31.88 -100.57
C CYS A 960 77.93 30.76 -101.62
N GLU A 961 76.79 30.04 -101.70
CA GLU A 961 76.41 29.15 -102.80
C GLU A 961 75.76 29.93 -103.95
#